data_AF-A0A096MG56-F1
#
_entry.id   AF-A0A096MG56-F1
#
_cell.length_a   1.000
_cell.length_b   1.000
_cell.length_c   1.000
_cell.angle_alpha   90.00
_cell.angle_beta   90.00
_cell.angle_gamma   90.00
#
_symmetry.space_group_name_H-M   'P 1'
#
loop_
_entity.id
_entity.type
_entity.pdbx_description
1 polymer ?
#
loop_
_entity_poly.entity_id
_entity_poly.type
_entity_poly.pdbx_seq_one_letter_code
_entity_poly.pdbx_strand_id
1 'polypeptide(L)'
;VLEARIQQLQSDVVLDVQHAKVQFLKSPSFRPSRWMEKLSEEKKNKLKKQQILQQKMQRNPKEKLPGKSKASRTAAVTTAATSSKAAEALKTSKQKRRDSKSKVSDKDATNKPEDGDLAEIEELEKRLNEQDIQLSIRCYLEACVFMGDVERSQRFLLSQHRVMSRRKQLTTDIYNIMMRVWAKKGTLNQIGRIFILLEEAGLKPNVSSYSAALECMGRNKNCPPKVISRCLDQMKKDGLSVDDLFRECVFRQDERDMLLKAVQTVRPDYEPSLTLNASQSSSPLVKDFYTNRDHHTYPKLDFTQEDLQRRFQHQLSVEQACTVTIDSVEAMKPVTENMVKMRELLAEQRAQWQKVLLQALRENKMILTKTNTRDYKLNLYPYLCLLEDKEYVDIMIQSVSNLPPSGESLKILAHDLGNRIYTKYCVRQKHQNCIVEKLQSIYGAYTELLAKDTKVCNVLPREQWCKLEMEQSSGPTLQGAETSWPYVLMLELGTFIVDIMVKNLKINSDILNPAYDKKLIPILYHMYTFRSTRQVGFIKPHPILTQMQQEAMETTLTFDSSVMPMLCPPVPWTSEKFGAYLLTPAKLMRATHGATQHEELLEKCPNLHPVFDSLNQLSNCAWRVNKPILDIIISIFNDRGSDKLDIPPPLSEAPKIPHFNPQDPDYTASEKAHMKREVINAKKKCSEMHSLRMDALYKLSIAHHMRDKLFWFPHNMDFRGRTYPCPPYFNHLGSDVTRATLVFAEGKPLGPKGLDWLKIHLVNLTGLKKRSSLQGRLEYADSIMEDILDSADDPLNGKKWWMEADEPWQALACCMEIANAVRSPDPTKFVSHFPVHQDGSCNGLQHYAALGRDVIGATSVNLMPCEVPQDVYSGVAQQVEELRTRDAAKGLKIAQVLEGFISRKVVKQTVMTVVYGVTRYGGRLQIEKRLKEIDEFPK
;
A
#
# COMPACT_ATOMS: atom_id res chain seq x y z
N VAL A 1 -16.76 27.39 -7.37
CA VAL A 1 -16.23 26.05 -7.78
C VAL A 1 -16.44 25.79 -9.26
N LEU A 2 -17.66 25.87 -9.81
CA LEU A 2 -17.87 25.71 -11.27
C LEU A 2 -17.01 26.66 -12.10
N GLU A 3 -16.96 27.95 -11.76
CA GLU A 3 -16.11 28.94 -12.47
C GLU A 3 -14.64 28.55 -12.51
N ALA A 4 -14.09 28.03 -11.40
CA ALA A 4 -12.70 27.55 -11.36
C ALA A 4 -12.47 26.32 -12.27
N ARG A 5 -13.51 25.52 -12.53
CA ARG A 5 -13.45 24.41 -13.50
C ARG A 5 -13.70 24.87 -14.94
N ILE A 6 -14.49 25.93 -15.15
CA ILE A 6 -14.66 26.58 -16.46
C ILE A 6 -13.35 27.26 -16.87
N GLN A 7 -12.73 28.02 -15.96
CA GLN A 7 -11.38 28.58 -16.13
C GLN A 7 -10.34 27.49 -16.38
N GLN A 8 -10.42 26.34 -15.68
CA GLN A 8 -9.53 25.20 -15.95
C GLN A 8 -9.74 24.64 -17.38
N LEU A 9 -10.98 24.42 -17.81
CA LEU A 9 -11.27 23.94 -19.17
C LEU A 9 -10.87 24.96 -20.25
N GLN A 10 -10.88 26.25 -19.94
CA GLN A 10 -10.36 27.31 -20.82
C GLN A 10 -8.82 27.36 -20.82
N SER A 11 -8.15 27.11 -19.69
CA SER A 11 -6.68 27.04 -19.62
C SER A 11 -6.11 25.77 -20.29
N ASP A 12 -6.81 24.64 -20.20
CA ASP A 12 -6.39 23.37 -20.82
C ASP A 12 -6.37 23.44 -22.36
N VAL A 13 -7.02 24.45 -22.97
CA VAL A 13 -6.97 24.75 -24.42
C VAL A 13 -5.71 25.55 -24.81
N VAL A 14 -5.16 26.36 -23.90
CA VAL A 14 -4.04 27.29 -24.17
C VAL A 14 -2.80 26.90 -23.36
N LEU A 15 -2.29 25.70 -23.62
CA LEU A 15 -0.89 25.38 -23.36
C LEU A 15 -0.06 25.62 -24.62
N ASP A 16 0.71 26.71 -24.55
CA ASP A 16 1.77 27.07 -25.49
C ASP A 16 3.13 26.92 -24.77
N VAL A 17 4.03 26.12 -25.34
CA VAL A 17 5.21 25.61 -24.62
C VAL A 17 6.40 26.53 -24.85
N GLN A 18 6.39 27.70 -24.22
CA GLN A 18 7.50 28.65 -24.30
C GLN A 18 8.81 28.02 -23.80
N HIS A 19 9.75 27.83 -24.73
CA HIS A 19 11.08 27.28 -24.45
C HIS A 19 11.96 28.34 -23.77
N ALA A 20 11.98 28.34 -22.43
CA ALA A 20 12.93 29.14 -21.68
C ALA A 20 14.37 28.66 -21.96
N LYS A 21 15.18 29.49 -22.64
CA LYS A 21 16.59 29.18 -22.97
C LYS A 21 17.39 28.89 -21.68
N VAL A 22 17.97 27.69 -21.60
CA VAL A 22 18.81 27.27 -20.48
C VAL A 22 20.17 27.96 -20.56
N GLN A 23 20.46 28.86 -19.63
CA GLN A 23 21.82 29.38 -19.45
C GLN A 23 22.70 28.34 -18.73
N PHE A 24 23.86 28.05 -19.31
CA PHE A 24 24.89 27.23 -18.67
C PHE A 24 25.59 28.01 -17.56
N LEU A 25 25.68 27.42 -16.37
CA LEU A 25 26.53 27.93 -15.28
C LEU A 25 27.48 26.82 -14.82
N LYS A 26 28.75 27.18 -14.64
CA LYS A 26 29.81 26.28 -14.17
C LYS A 26 29.69 26.04 -12.66
N SER A 27 30.16 24.88 -12.20
CA SER A 27 30.58 24.60 -10.82
C SER A 27 31.72 25.56 -10.39
N PRO A 28 32.00 25.77 -9.08
CA PRO A 28 31.78 24.83 -7.97
C PRO A 28 31.20 25.46 -6.67
N SER A 29 31.52 24.84 -5.52
CA SER A 29 31.06 25.09 -4.13
C SER A 29 29.72 24.46 -3.72
N PHE A 30 29.66 24.02 -2.45
CA PHE A 30 28.54 23.28 -1.86
C PHE A 30 27.41 24.25 -1.46
N ARG A 31 26.60 24.66 -2.45
CA ARG A 31 25.22 25.07 -2.19
C ARG A 31 24.31 23.84 -2.30
N PRO A 32 23.19 23.76 -1.56
CA PRO A 32 22.14 22.81 -1.90
C PRO A 32 21.71 23.06 -3.35
N SER A 33 21.32 22.02 -4.09
CA SER A 33 20.80 22.22 -5.45
C SER A 33 19.59 23.16 -5.39
N ARG A 34 19.41 24.05 -6.39
CA ARG A 34 18.35 25.08 -6.40
C ARG A 34 16.95 24.52 -6.13
N TRP A 35 16.73 23.23 -6.46
CA TRP A 35 15.50 22.51 -6.13
C TRP A 35 15.45 21.99 -4.70
N MET A 36 16.56 21.58 -4.05
CA MET A 36 16.59 21.30 -2.61
C MET A 36 16.38 22.56 -1.78
N GLU A 37 16.91 23.70 -2.22
CA GLU A 37 16.59 25.01 -1.64
C GLU A 37 15.09 25.28 -1.75
N LYS A 38 14.53 25.22 -2.97
CA LYS A 38 13.09 25.42 -3.21
C LYS A 38 12.19 24.43 -2.47
N LEU A 39 12.57 23.16 -2.34
CA LEU A 39 11.78 22.14 -1.63
C LEU A 39 11.87 22.35 -0.10
N SER A 40 13.01 22.87 0.40
CA SER A 40 13.14 23.37 1.77
C SER A 40 12.32 24.64 2.01
N GLU A 41 12.23 25.54 1.03
CA GLU A 41 11.32 26.69 1.05
C GLU A 41 9.85 26.26 0.97
N GLU A 42 9.49 25.25 0.18
CA GLU A 42 8.12 24.71 0.13
C GLU A 42 7.75 24.03 1.45
N LYS A 43 8.66 23.28 2.10
CA LYS A 43 8.51 22.82 3.49
C LYS A 43 8.28 24.00 4.45
N LYS A 44 9.16 25.01 4.44
CA LYS A 44 9.05 26.22 5.29
C LYS A 44 7.78 27.02 5.01
N ASN A 45 7.34 27.11 3.76
CA ASN A 45 6.15 27.85 3.34
C ASN A 45 4.86 27.05 3.64
N LYS A 46 4.91 25.72 3.70
CA LYS A 46 3.82 24.91 4.26
C LYS A 46 3.70 25.14 5.78
N LEU A 47 4.81 25.06 6.53
CA LEU A 47 4.81 25.39 7.97
C LEU A 47 4.32 26.82 8.22
N LYS A 48 4.86 27.82 7.52
CA LYS A 48 4.37 29.21 7.62
C LYS A 48 2.89 29.33 7.27
N LYS A 49 2.36 28.58 6.29
CA LYS A 49 0.93 28.59 5.98
C LYS A 49 0.07 27.95 7.08
N GLN A 50 0.54 26.90 7.76
CA GLN A 50 -0.12 26.33 8.94
C GLN A 50 -0.07 27.33 10.12
N GLN A 51 1.08 27.93 10.41
CA GLN A 51 1.25 28.95 11.44
C GLN A 51 0.42 30.22 11.18
N ILE A 52 0.29 30.66 9.92
CA ILE A 52 -0.59 31.78 9.53
C ILE A 52 -2.07 31.38 9.61
N LEU A 53 -2.42 30.10 9.51
CA LEU A 53 -3.78 29.61 9.75
C LEU A 53 -4.09 29.68 11.26
N GLN A 54 -3.22 29.11 12.10
CA GLN A 54 -3.30 29.18 13.57
C GLN A 54 -3.40 30.63 14.06
N GLN A 55 -2.50 31.52 13.61
CA GLN A 55 -2.53 32.94 13.96
C GLN A 55 -3.76 33.71 13.45
N LYS A 56 -4.44 33.23 12.40
CA LYS A 56 -5.72 33.80 11.93
C LYS A 56 -6.93 33.26 12.70
N MET A 57 -6.83 32.07 13.27
CA MET A 57 -7.87 31.49 14.13
C MET A 57 -7.78 32.07 15.55
N GLN A 58 -6.57 32.26 16.06
CA GLN A 58 -6.29 32.91 17.35
C GLN A 58 -6.50 34.44 17.39
N ARG A 59 -6.90 35.08 16.26
CA ARG A 59 -7.15 36.53 16.18
C ARG A 59 -8.56 36.88 15.73
N ASN A 60 -9.51 36.80 16.66
CA ASN A 60 -10.79 37.51 16.59
C ASN A 60 -11.35 37.85 18.00
N PRO A 61 -10.99 39.02 18.53
CA PRO A 61 -11.99 39.84 19.21
C PRO A 61 -12.50 40.97 18.30
N LYS A 62 -13.72 41.46 18.57
CA LYS A 62 -14.35 42.56 17.83
C LYS A 62 -13.67 43.89 18.15
N GLU A 63 -13.45 44.74 17.15
CA GLU A 63 -13.59 46.19 17.35
C GLU A 63 -13.98 46.94 16.07
N LYS A 64 -14.52 48.15 16.22
CA LYS A 64 -15.02 49.03 15.14
C LYS A 64 -14.19 50.31 15.09
N LEU A 65 -13.90 50.83 13.90
CA LEU A 65 -13.62 52.27 13.67
C LEU A 65 -14.27 52.74 12.33
N PRO A 66 -14.54 54.05 12.13
CA PRO A 66 -15.50 54.51 11.12
C PRO A 66 -14.93 55.28 9.91
N GLY A 67 -15.69 55.26 8.81
CA GLY A 67 -16.20 56.51 8.21
C GLY A 67 -15.47 57.19 7.03
N LYS A 68 -16.11 57.13 5.85
CA LYS A 68 -16.16 58.16 4.76
C LYS A 68 -14.85 58.47 3.97
N SER A 69 -14.88 58.90 2.70
CA SER A 69 -15.92 58.85 1.63
C SER A 69 -15.37 59.35 0.28
N LYS A 70 -16.07 59.03 -0.84
CA LYS A 70 -15.95 59.65 -2.20
C LYS A 70 -14.65 59.35 -2.98
N ALA A 71 -14.63 59.25 -4.31
CA ALA A 71 -15.68 59.09 -5.33
C ALA A 71 -15.05 58.59 -6.66
N SER A 72 -15.84 58.05 -7.61
CA SER A 72 -15.97 58.64 -8.96
C SER A 72 -16.98 57.90 -9.88
N ARG A 73 -17.88 58.68 -10.47
CA ARG A 73 -18.60 58.54 -11.76
C ARG A 73 -18.66 57.18 -12.48
N THR A 74 -19.90 56.74 -12.72
CA THR A 74 -20.36 56.21 -14.02
C THR A 74 -21.57 57.05 -14.48
N ALA A 75 -21.78 57.15 -15.79
CA ALA A 75 -22.91 57.90 -16.38
C ALA A 75 -24.11 56.96 -16.66
N ALA A 76 -25.30 57.54 -16.83
CA ALA A 76 -26.57 56.83 -16.99
C ALA A 76 -27.28 57.18 -18.31
N VAL A 77 -28.27 56.36 -18.68
CA VAL A 77 -29.43 56.60 -19.58
C VAL A 77 -30.26 55.29 -19.46
N THR A 78 -31.36 55.24 -18.68
CA THR A 78 -32.79 55.43 -19.06
C THR A 78 -33.24 54.54 -20.22
N THR A 79 -34.37 53.81 -20.16
CA THR A 79 -35.74 54.10 -19.64
C THR A 79 -36.25 53.04 -18.64
N ALA A 80 -37.11 53.29 -17.63
CA ALA A 80 -38.50 53.78 -17.59
C ALA A 80 -39.54 52.77 -18.16
N ALA A 81 -40.63 52.39 -17.47
CA ALA A 81 -41.16 52.70 -16.12
C ALA A 81 -41.91 51.44 -15.53
N THR A 82 -42.89 51.39 -14.59
CA THR A 82 -43.79 52.38 -13.95
C THR A 82 -44.38 51.84 -12.60
N SER A 83 -45.26 52.63 -11.96
CA SER A 83 -46.30 52.36 -10.92
C SER A 83 -46.85 50.93 -10.70
N SER A 84 -47.39 50.53 -9.52
CA SER A 84 -47.52 51.11 -8.15
C SER A 84 -47.94 49.99 -7.16
N LYS A 85 -48.15 50.11 -5.83
CA LYS A 85 -48.50 51.23 -4.92
C LYS A 85 -48.23 50.79 -3.44
N ALA A 86 -48.16 51.75 -2.50
CA ALA A 86 -48.49 51.72 -1.04
C ALA A 86 -48.58 50.38 -0.24
N ALA A 87 -48.17 50.27 1.04
CA ALA A 87 -47.56 51.22 1.99
C ALA A 87 -46.93 50.53 3.24
N GLU A 88 -46.32 51.36 4.10
CA GLU A 88 -45.88 51.14 5.49
C GLU A 88 -47.03 50.76 6.47
N ALA A 89 -46.83 50.36 7.75
CA ALA A 89 -45.73 49.68 8.49
C ALA A 89 -46.21 49.46 9.97
N LEU A 90 -45.37 48.88 10.85
CA LEU A 90 -45.49 48.89 12.34
C LEU A 90 -46.69 48.08 12.94
N LYS A 91 -46.73 47.61 14.21
CA LYS A 91 -45.68 47.25 15.21
C LYS A 91 -46.26 46.40 16.38
N THR A 92 -45.43 45.53 16.97
CA THR A 92 -45.41 45.07 18.39
C THR A 92 -46.57 44.28 19.06
N SER A 93 -46.14 43.42 20.01
CA SER A 93 -46.87 42.87 21.19
C SER A 93 -47.89 41.73 20.95
N LYS A 94 -48.26 40.92 21.97
CA LYS A 94 -47.43 40.08 22.87
C LYS A 94 -48.32 39.01 23.55
N GLN A 95 -47.81 37.79 23.69
CA GLN A 95 -47.96 36.92 24.89
C GLN A 95 -49.24 36.07 25.15
N LYS A 96 -49.09 34.74 24.99
CA LYS A 96 -49.78 33.60 25.68
C LYS A 96 -51.33 33.50 25.52
N ARG A 97 -51.92 32.35 25.14
CA ARG A 97 -51.78 31.02 25.80
C ARG A 97 -52.32 29.85 24.93
N ARG A 98 -51.65 28.69 25.05
CA ARG A 98 -52.12 27.29 24.94
C ARG A 98 -52.76 26.67 23.66
N ASP A 99 -52.20 25.51 23.33
CA ASP A 99 -52.78 24.22 22.91
C ASP A 99 -53.16 23.88 21.44
N SER A 100 -52.33 22.99 20.89
CA SER A 100 -52.63 21.92 19.90
C SER A 100 -52.98 22.27 18.44
N LYS A 101 -51.99 22.20 17.54
CA LYS A 101 -51.90 21.18 16.47
C LYS A 101 -50.62 21.31 15.61
N SER A 102 -50.14 20.15 15.16
CA SER A 102 -49.23 19.86 14.02
C SER A 102 -48.53 21.02 13.27
N LYS A 103 -47.20 20.94 13.17
CA LYS A 103 -46.51 20.68 11.88
C LYS A 103 -45.05 20.26 12.06
N VAL A 104 -44.54 19.55 11.05
CA VAL A 104 -43.14 19.09 10.95
C VAL A 104 -42.22 20.30 10.74
N SER A 105 -40.99 20.24 11.28
CA SER A 105 -39.91 21.16 10.95
C SER A 105 -38.67 20.37 10.54
N ASP A 106 -38.22 20.55 9.29
CA ASP A 106 -36.86 20.16 8.89
C ASP A 106 -35.82 20.90 9.74
N LYS A 107 -34.74 20.20 10.06
CA LYS A 107 -33.50 20.81 10.55
C LYS A 107 -32.30 20.09 9.94
N ASP A 108 -31.65 20.77 8.99
CA ASP A 108 -30.30 20.42 8.56
C ASP A 108 -29.34 20.48 9.77
N ALA A 109 -28.86 19.33 10.21
CA ALA A 109 -27.85 19.21 11.25
C ALA A 109 -26.45 19.49 10.69
N THR A 110 -26.18 20.75 10.34
CA THR A 110 -24.82 21.21 10.00
C THR A 110 -24.02 21.51 11.27
N ASN A 111 -23.62 20.46 11.99
CA ASN A 111 -22.72 20.59 13.13
C ASN A 111 -21.39 21.22 12.67
N LYS A 112 -21.09 22.39 13.23
CA LYS A 112 -19.71 22.87 13.33
C LYS A 112 -19.06 22.18 14.54
N PRO A 113 -17.75 21.90 14.51
CA PRO A 113 -17.02 21.57 15.74
C PRO A 113 -17.15 22.73 16.74
N GLU A 114 -17.14 22.39 18.03
CA GLU A 114 -17.12 23.38 19.12
C GLU A 114 -15.67 23.84 19.38
N ASP A 115 -15.49 24.93 20.13
CA ASP A 115 -14.14 25.49 20.40
C ASP A 115 -13.22 24.49 21.14
N GLY A 116 -13.79 23.51 21.85
CA GLY A 116 -13.05 22.41 22.48
C GLY A 116 -12.36 21.48 21.47
N ASP A 117 -13.09 21.04 20.43
CA ASP A 117 -12.55 20.14 19.39
C ASP A 117 -11.32 20.76 18.70
N LEU A 118 -11.35 22.08 18.48
CA LEU A 118 -10.27 22.82 17.84
C LEU A 118 -9.01 22.93 18.73
N ALA A 119 -9.18 23.10 20.04
CA ALA A 119 -8.08 23.08 21.00
C ALA A 119 -7.45 21.69 21.12
N GLU A 120 -8.26 20.63 21.16
CA GLU A 120 -7.76 19.25 21.15
C GLU A 120 -6.96 18.94 19.88
N ILE A 121 -7.44 19.38 18.70
CA ILE A 121 -6.72 19.22 17.43
C ILE A 121 -5.38 19.97 17.42
N GLU A 122 -5.30 21.22 17.90
CA GLU A 122 -4.03 21.97 17.95
C GLU A 122 -3.04 21.34 18.95
N GLU A 123 -3.51 20.80 20.08
CA GLU A 123 -2.66 20.04 21.00
C GLU A 123 -2.25 18.66 20.44
N LEU A 124 -3.09 18.02 19.64
CA LEU A 124 -2.76 16.76 18.96
C LEU A 124 -1.70 16.98 17.86
N GLU A 125 -1.84 18.02 17.03
CA GLU A 125 -0.80 18.41 16.06
C GLU A 125 0.53 18.70 16.77
N LYS A 126 0.50 19.37 17.93
CA LYS A 126 1.71 19.64 18.71
C LYS A 126 2.36 18.35 19.24
N ARG A 127 1.58 17.45 19.84
CA ARG A 127 2.06 16.15 20.35
C ARG A 127 2.71 15.31 19.25
N LEU A 128 2.08 15.24 18.07
CA LEU A 128 2.62 14.54 16.90
C LEU A 128 3.98 15.11 16.44
N ASN A 129 4.14 16.44 16.42
CA ASN A 129 5.42 17.07 16.08
C ASN A 129 6.53 16.77 17.12
N GLU A 130 6.20 16.67 18.40
CA GLU A 130 7.16 16.31 19.46
C GLU A 130 7.54 14.82 19.39
N GLN A 131 6.57 13.93 19.11
CA GLN A 131 6.82 12.50 18.85
C GLN A 131 7.74 12.28 17.62
N ASP A 132 7.51 12.99 16.51
CA ASP A 132 8.34 12.91 15.30
C ASP A 132 9.82 13.28 15.57
N ILE A 133 10.06 14.26 16.45
CA ILE A 133 11.42 14.68 16.87
C ILE A 133 12.06 13.59 17.74
N GLN A 134 11.34 13.05 18.73
CA GLN A 134 11.81 11.97 19.60
C GLN A 134 12.15 10.71 18.79
N LEU A 135 11.28 10.33 17.85
CA LEU A 135 11.50 9.17 16.97
C LEU A 135 12.70 9.41 16.02
N SER A 136 12.88 10.62 15.51
CA SER A 136 14.05 10.99 14.70
C SER A 136 15.36 10.92 15.48
N ILE A 137 15.35 11.27 16.77
CA ILE A 137 16.48 11.10 17.70
C ILE A 137 16.76 9.60 17.96
N ARG A 138 15.71 8.82 18.25
CA ARG A 138 15.78 7.36 18.48
C ARG A 138 16.41 6.65 17.27
N CYS A 139 15.93 6.93 16.06
CA CYS A 139 16.44 6.34 14.82
C CYS A 139 17.91 6.69 14.56
N TYR A 140 18.33 7.92 14.85
CA TYR A 140 19.72 8.35 14.61
C TYR A 140 20.69 7.66 15.58
N LEU A 141 20.29 7.50 16.85
CA LEU A 141 21.09 6.78 17.85
C LEU A 141 21.18 5.28 17.55
N GLU A 142 20.06 4.62 17.23
CA GLU A 142 20.06 3.20 16.81
C GLU A 142 20.93 3.00 15.55
N ALA A 143 20.83 3.89 14.56
CA ALA A 143 21.69 3.83 13.36
C ALA A 143 23.19 4.01 13.68
N CYS A 144 23.56 4.92 14.59
CA CYS A 144 24.94 5.08 15.06
C CYS A 144 25.44 3.83 15.81
N VAL A 145 24.58 3.21 16.63
CA VAL A 145 24.91 1.99 17.40
C VAL A 145 25.07 0.78 16.48
N PHE A 146 24.17 0.60 15.52
CA PHE A 146 24.20 -0.48 14.53
C PHE A 146 25.51 -0.47 13.73
N MET A 147 25.95 0.71 13.26
CA MET A 147 27.23 0.86 12.56
C MET A 147 28.48 0.84 13.47
N GLY A 148 28.32 0.63 14.78
CA GLY A 148 29.41 0.58 15.75
C GLY A 148 29.99 1.94 16.20
N ASP A 149 29.49 3.07 15.68
CA ASP A 149 29.94 4.42 16.05
C ASP A 149 29.29 4.90 17.37
N VAL A 150 29.66 4.18 18.44
CA VAL A 150 29.22 4.44 19.82
C VAL A 150 29.66 5.81 20.30
N GLU A 151 30.81 6.32 19.82
CA GLU A 151 31.33 7.62 20.21
C GLU A 151 30.46 8.76 19.64
N ARG A 152 30.09 8.71 18.34
CA ARG A 152 29.11 9.63 17.76
C ARG A 152 27.77 9.55 18.47
N SER A 153 27.30 8.34 18.78
CA SER A 153 26.03 8.15 19.49
C SER A 153 26.06 8.84 20.88
N GLN A 154 27.15 8.63 21.64
CA GLN A 154 27.36 9.28 22.93
C GLN A 154 27.50 10.80 22.82
N ARG A 155 28.31 11.32 21.87
CA ARG A 155 28.46 12.76 21.62
C ARG A 155 27.14 13.41 21.24
N PHE A 156 26.36 12.78 20.37
CA PHE A 156 25.04 13.26 19.98
C PHE A 156 24.10 13.34 21.19
N LEU A 157 23.93 12.25 21.95
CA LEU A 157 23.05 12.22 23.13
C LEU A 157 23.46 13.28 24.17
N LEU A 158 24.75 13.36 24.52
CA LEU A 158 25.26 14.37 25.45
C LEU A 158 25.03 15.80 24.93
N SER A 159 25.17 16.02 23.62
CA SER A 159 24.90 17.33 23.02
C SER A 159 23.43 17.71 23.09
N GLN A 160 22.48 16.76 22.96
CA GLN A 160 21.06 17.04 23.19
C GLN A 160 20.82 17.37 24.67
N HIS A 161 21.27 16.51 25.58
CA HIS A 161 21.08 16.65 27.03
C HIS A 161 21.66 17.95 27.61
N ARG A 162 22.78 18.45 27.09
CA ARG A 162 23.43 19.69 27.55
C ARG A 162 22.60 20.98 27.39
N VAL A 163 21.55 20.98 26.58
CA VAL A 163 20.73 22.18 26.32
C VAL A 163 19.28 21.93 26.71
N MET A 164 18.75 22.70 27.66
CA MET A 164 17.43 22.47 28.28
C MET A 164 16.28 22.29 27.27
N SER A 165 16.21 23.09 26.21
CA SER A 165 15.17 22.97 25.17
C SER A 165 15.27 21.69 24.33
N ARG A 166 16.44 21.04 24.30
CA ARG A 166 16.68 19.75 23.63
C ARG A 166 16.62 18.58 24.61
N ARG A 167 17.01 18.77 25.88
CA ARG A 167 16.82 17.79 26.98
C ARG A 167 15.34 17.39 27.11
N LYS A 168 14.42 18.35 26.94
CA LYS A 168 12.96 18.13 26.90
C LYS A 168 12.45 17.26 25.74
N GLN A 169 13.29 16.98 24.73
CA GLN A 169 12.98 16.11 23.59
C GLN A 169 13.63 14.71 23.72
N LEU A 170 14.09 14.36 24.93
CA LEU A 170 14.66 13.06 25.26
C LEU A 170 13.72 12.30 26.20
N THR A 171 13.55 11.01 25.96
CA THR A 171 12.71 10.09 26.74
C THR A 171 13.59 9.00 27.35
N THR A 172 13.09 8.26 28.35
CA THR A 172 13.85 7.18 28.99
C THR A 172 14.39 6.16 27.97
N ASP A 173 13.60 5.83 26.95
CA ASP A 173 14.00 4.95 25.85
C ASP A 173 15.20 5.45 25.04
N ILE A 174 15.30 6.76 24.82
CA ILE A 174 16.43 7.38 24.11
C ILE A 174 17.74 7.21 24.91
N TYR A 175 17.68 7.23 26.24
CA TYR A 175 18.82 6.90 27.10
C TYR A 175 19.08 5.38 27.17
N ASN A 176 18.02 4.57 27.14
CA ASN A 176 18.12 3.10 27.18
C ASN A 176 18.91 2.52 26.00
N ILE A 177 18.89 3.17 24.82
CA ILE A 177 19.77 2.80 23.68
C ILE A 177 21.24 2.77 24.14
N MET A 178 21.71 3.83 24.81
CA MET A 178 23.09 3.89 25.30
C MET A 178 23.32 2.99 26.52
N MET A 179 22.32 2.79 27.39
CA MET A 179 22.45 1.79 28.47
C MET A 179 22.69 0.39 27.90
N ARG A 180 21.93 -0.05 26.89
CA ARG A 180 22.07 -1.36 26.23
C ARG A 180 23.46 -1.55 25.62
N VAL A 181 24.04 -0.51 25.02
CA VAL A 181 25.42 -0.53 24.50
C VAL A 181 26.45 -0.73 25.62
N TRP A 182 26.29 -0.03 26.74
CA TRP A 182 27.19 -0.18 27.89
C TRP A 182 26.98 -1.49 28.66
N ALA A 183 25.77 -2.07 28.58
CA ALA A 183 25.43 -3.37 29.12
C ALA A 183 26.15 -4.49 28.38
N LYS A 184 26.07 -4.54 27.04
CA LYS A 184 26.84 -5.48 26.22
C LYS A 184 28.35 -5.38 26.41
N LYS A 185 28.86 -4.20 26.75
CA LYS A 185 30.27 -3.98 27.10
C LYS A 185 30.63 -4.33 28.57
N GLY A 186 29.68 -4.72 29.41
CA GLY A 186 29.88 -5.02 30.84
C GLY A 186 30.26 -3.81 31.70
N THR A 187 30.13 -2.59 31.15
CA THR A 187 30.66 -1.35 31.75
C THR A 187 29.67 -0.66 32.70
N LEU A 188 29.43 -1.26 33.86
CA LEU A 188 28.44 -0.79 34.85
C LEU A 188 28.62 0.70 35.25
N ASN A 189 29.87 1.20 35.29
CA ASN A 189 30.17 2.60 35.58
C ASN A 189 29.60 3.58 34.54
N GLN A 190 29.48 3.16 33.27
CA GLN A 190 28.86 4.00 32.23
C GLN A 190 27.33 3.96 32.34
N ILE A 191 26.73 2.82 32.69
CA ILE A 191 25.28 2.74 32.99
C ILE A 191 24.92 3.65 34.16
N GLY A 192 25.71 3.64 35.24
CA GLY A 192 25.54 4.56 36.37
C GLY A 192 25.55 6.04 35.95
N ARG A 193 26.39 6.41 34.98
CA ARG A 193 26.36 7.77 34.39
C ARG A 193 25.09 8.04 33.61
N ILE A 194 24.55 7.07 32.85
CA ILE A 194 23.27 7.28 32.13
C ILE A 194 22.09 7.42 33.12
N PHE A 195 22.10 6.72 34.26
CA PHE A 195 21.11 6.95 35.33
C PHE A 195 21.16 8.39 35.87
N ILE A 196 22.35 8.96 36.10
CA ILE A 196 22.49 10.37 36.49
C ILE A 196 21.92 11.32 35.42
N LEU A 197 22.12 11.01 34.12
CA LEU A 197 21.55 11.81 33.02
C LEU A 197 20.01 11.71 32.92
N LEU A 198 19.41 10.59 33.33
CA LEU A 198 17.95 10.46 33.46
C LEU A 198 17.41 11.35 34.60
N GLU A 199 18.03 11.27 35.77
CA GLU A 199 17.65 12.07 36.95
C GLU A 199 17.80 13.57 36.68
N GLU A 200 18.93 13.98 36.06
CA GLU A 200 19.14 15.33 35.54
C GLU A 200 18.09 15.79 34.51
N ALA A 201 17.43 14.87 33.81
CA ALA A 201 16.35 15.17 32.86
C ALA A 201 14.96 15.18 33.50
N GLY A 202 14.83 14.87 34.79
CA GLY A 202 13.55 14.66 35.45
C GLY A 202 12.82 13.39 34.99
N LEU A 203 13.56 12.45 34.39
CA LEU A 203 13.04 11.18 33.88
C LEU A 203 13.27 10.06 34.89
N LYS A 204 12.32 9.15 35.00
CA LYS A 204 12.49 7.92 35.78
C LYS A 204 13.03 6.77 34.91
N PRO A 205 13.79 5.83 35.50
CA PRO A 205 14.02 4.52 34.93
C PRO A 205 12.72 3.81 34.55
N ASN A 206 12.78 2.93 33.54
CA ASN A 206 11.71 1.99 33.23
C ASN A 206 12.27 0.55 33.20
N VAL A 207 11.43 -0.44 32.89
CA VAL A 207 11.81 -1.86 32.75
C VAL A 207 13.05 -2.05 31.87
N SER A 208 13.17 -1.31 30.76
CA SER A 208 14.34 -1.38 29.86
C SER A 208 15.61 -0.79 30.47
N SER A 209 15.50 0.23 31.34
CA SER A 209 16.64 0.77 32.10
C SER A 209 17.18 -0.26 33.10
N TYR A 210 16.28 -0.91 33.84
CA TYR A 210 16.64 -1.96 34.80
C TYR A 210 17.14 -3.24 34.10
N SER A 211 16.56 -3.59 32.95
CA SER A 211 17.03 -4.68 32.08
C SER A 211 18.49 -4.50 31.68
N ALA A 212 18.86 -3.35 31.12
CA ALA A 212 20.24 -3.07 30.74
C ALA A 212 21.20 -3.05 31.95
N ALA A 213 20.73 -2.57 33.11
CA ALA A 213 21.52 -2.59 34.34
C ALA A 213 21.82 -4.03 34.82
N LEU A 214 20.80 -4.89 34.86
CA LEU A 214 20.92 -6.29 35.29
C LEU A 214 21.70 -7.15 34.27
N GLU A 215 21.44 -7.00 32.97
CA GLU A 215 22.23 -7.61 31.88
C GLU A 215 23.74 -7.32 32.06
N CYS A 216 24.09 -6.06 32.33
CA CYS A 216 25.46 -5.64 32.57
C CYS A 216 26.10 -6.32 33.80
N MET A 217 25.31 -6.54 34.86
CA MET A 217 25.77 -7.27 36.05
C MET A 217 25.98 -8.76 35.76
N GLY A 218 25.08 -9.40 35.01
CA GLY A 218 25.21 -10.81 34.62
C GLY A 218 26.36 -11.08 33.65
N ARG A 219 26.71 -10.12 32.78
CA ARG A 219 27.94 -10.18 31.97
C ARG A 219 29.20 -9.96 32.80
N ASN A 220 29.17 -9.08 33.79
CA ASN A 220 30.33 -8.77 34.63
C ASN A 220 30.54 -9.83 35.73
N LYS A 221 31.44 -10.80 35.47
CA LYS A 221 31.83 -11.87 36.40
C LYS A 221 32.28 -11.38 37.80
N ASN A 222 32.71 -10.14 37.93
CA ASN A 222 33.20 -9.56 39.18
C ASN A 222 32.14 -8.71 39.90
N CYS A 223 30.87 -8.74 39.47
CA CYS A 223 29.79 -7.99 40.12
C CYS A 223 29.39 -8.64 41.47
N PRO A 224 29.51 -7.95 42.61
CA PRO A 224 29.13 -8.54 43.90
C PRO A 224 27.60 -8.73 43.99
N PRO A 225 27.08 -9.86 44.51
CA PRO A 225 25.64 -10.10 44.64
C PRO A 225 24.88 -9.00 45.40
N LYS A 226 25.55 -8.32 46.36
CA LYS A 226 25.02 -7.16 47.09
C LYS A 226 24.67 -5.96 46.19
N VAL A 227 25.36 -5.78 45.06
CA VAL A 227 25.05 -4.74 44.06
C VAL A 227 23.80 -5.09 43.28
N ILE A 228 23.64 -6.37 42.92
CA ILE A 228 22.45 -6.90 42.24
C ILE A 228 21.23 -6.80 43.16
N SER A 229 21.33 -7.24 44.42
CA SER A 229 20.24 -7.08 45.41
C SER A 229 19.79 -5.62 45.50
N ARG A 230 20.71 -4.68 45.70
CA ARG A 230 20.39 -3.25 45.76
C ARG A 230 19.69 -2.72 44.51
N CYS A 231 19.97 -3.29 43.33
CA CYS A 231 19.29 -2.95 42.09
C CYS A 231 17.83 -3.47 42.09
N LEU A 232 17.63 -4.74 42.47
CA LEU A 232 16.30 -5.36 42.62
C LEU A 232 15.47 -4.66 43.71
N ASP A 233 16.09 -4.26 44.81
CA ASP A 233 15.47 -3.54 45.92
C ASP A 233 15.02 -2.12 45.51
N GLN A 234 15.79 -1.42 44.66
CA GLN A 234 15.38 -0.12 44.12
C GLN A 234 14.30 -0.27 43.05
N MET A 235 14.42 -1.24 42.16
CA MET A 235 13.41 -1.58 41.15
C MET A 235 12.04 -1.85 41.80
N LYS A 236 12.03 -2.58 42.92
CA LYS A 236 10.82 -2.82 43.72
C LYS A 236 10.25 -1.55 44.37
N LYS A 237 11.09 -0.60 44.80
CA LYS A 237 10.64 0.72 45.32
C LYS A 237 10.06 1.62 44.23
N ASP A 238 10.58 1.49 43.00
CA ASP A 238 10.06 2.19 41.82
C ASP A 238 8.74 1.59 41.31
N GLY A 239 8.30 0.47 41.88
CA GLY A 239 7.02 -0.20 41.59
C GLY A 239 7.10 -1.35 40.58
N LEU A 240 8.31 -1.79 40.19
CA LEU A 240 8.53 -2.80 39.16
C LEU A 240 8.91 -4.17 39.76
N SER A 241 8.34 -5.24 39.24
CA SER A 241 8.70 -6.63 39.55
C SER A 241 9.76 -7.18 38.59
N VAL A 242 10.32 -8.36 38.87
CA VAL A 242 11.31 -8.99 37.97
C VAL A 242 10.64 -9.53 36.70
N ASP A 243 9.43 -10.06 36.84
CA ASP A 243 8.64 -10.61 35.73
C ASP A 243 8.23 -9.55 34.71
N ASP A 244 8.04 -8.30 35.12
CA ASP A 244 7.74 -7.19 34.21
C ASP A 244 8.87 -6.99 33.18
N LEU A 245 10.13 -7.20 33.56
CA LEU A 245 11.25 -7.12 32.63
C LEU A 245 11.17 -8.26 31.59
N PHE A 246 10.80 -9.47 32.01
CA PHE A 246 10.67 -10.62 31.10
C PHE A 246 9.38 -10.60 30.26
N ARG A 247 8.39 -9.78 30.62
CA ARG A 247 7.13 -9.58 29.88
C ARG A 247 7.16 -8.37 28.95
N GLU A 248 7.80 -7.27 29.34
CA GLU A 248 7.76 -5.98 28.63
C GLU A 248 9.04 -5.66 27.83
N CYS A 249 10.20 -6.22 28.19
CA CYS A 249 11.44 -5.89 27.47
C CYS A 249 11.59 -6.67 26.17
N VAL A 250 12.00 -5.93 25.12
CA VAL A 250 12.42 -6.50 23.85
C VAL A 250 13.92 -6.80 23.90
N PHE A 251 14.26 -8.08 23.93
CA PHE A 251 15.62 -8.61 24.02
C PHE A 251 16.23 -8.84 22.63
N ARG A 252 17.51 -8.51 22.45
CA ARG A 252 18.31 -8.77 21.24
C ARG A 252 19.51 -9.64 21.60
N GLN A 253 19.81 -10.69 20.82
CA GLN A 253 20.88 -11.66 21.15
C GLN A 253 20.64 -12.29 22.53
N ASP A 254 21.67 -12.46 23.36
CA ASP A 254 21.68 -13.07 24.69
C ASP A 254 21.31 -12.10 25.85
N GLU A 255 20.72 -10.94 25.55
CA GLU A 255 20.33 -9.94 26.56
C GLU A 255 19.43 -10.53 27.66
N ARG A 256 18.50 -11.42 27.27
CA ARG A 256 17.57 -12.10 28.19
C ARG A 256 18.30 -13.02 29.16
N ASP A 257 19.21 -13.83 28.63
CA ASP A 257 19.90 -14.89 29.36
C ASP A 257 20.93 -14.30 30.34
N MET A 258 21.58 -13.20 29.96
CA MET A 258 22.46 -12.45 30.87
C MET A 258 21.69 -11.74 31.99
N LEU A 259 20.47 -11.25 31.73
CA LEU A 259 19.59 -10.70 32.77
C LEU A 259 19.16 -11.80 33.76
N LEU A 260 18.69 -12.94 33.25
CA LEU A 260 18.26 -14.08 34.08
C LEU A 260 19.39 -14.57 34.99
N LYS A 261 20.59 -14.75 34.43
CA LYS A 261 21.80 -15.09 35.17
C LYS A 261 22.13 -14.08 36.29
N ALA A 262 21.91 -12.78 36.07
CA ALA A 262 22.09 -11.77 37.11
C ALA A 262 21.09 -11.95 38.27
N VAL A 263 19.81 -12.19 37.96
CA VAL A 263 18.78 -12.46 38.97
C VAL A 263 19.10 -13.73 39.75
N GLN A 264 19.47 -14.81 39.05
CA GLN A 264 19.81 -16.11 39.64
C GLN A 264 21.06 -16.07 40.53
N THR A 265 21.94 -15.08 40.36
CA THR A 265 23.07 -14.81 41.26
C THR A 265 22.63 -14.36 42.67
N VAL A 266 21.37 -13.93 42.84
CA VAL A 266 20.76 -13.54 44.13
C VAL A 266 19.56 -14.41 44.50
N ARG A 267 18.88 -15.03 43.52
CA ARG A 267 17.71 -15.91 43.69
C ARG A 267 17.86 -17.14 42.78
N PRO A 268 18.64 -18.16 43.19
CA PRO A 268 19.00 -19.29 42.31
C PRO A 268 17.80 -19.96 41.65
N ASP A 269 16.72 -20.17 42.41
CA ASP A 269 15.50 -20.88 42.01
C ASP A 269 14.49 -19.98 41.27
N TYR A 270 14.91 -18.82 40.75
CA TYR A 270 14.04 -17.91 40.01
C TYR A 270 13.92 -18.32 38.53
N GLU A 271 12.68 -18.55 38.10
CA GLU A 271 12.26 -18.67 36.70
C GLU A 271 11.21 -17.58 36.36
N PRO A 272 11.22 -16.98 35.16
CA PRO A 272 10.26 -15.93 34.80
C PRO A 272 8.82 -16.44 34.59
N SER A 273 7.84 -15.80 35.22
CA SER A 273 6.41 -16.14 35.07
C SER A 273 5.81 -15.61 33.75
N LEU A 274 6.04 -16.35 32.67
CA LEU A 274 5.43 -16.11 31.36
C LEU A 274 4.00 -16.68 31.32
N THR A 275 3.03 -15.94 31.85
CA THR A 275 1.61 -16.24 31.57
C THR A 275 1.24 -15.79 30.16
N LEU A 276 0.70 -16.69 29.34
CA LEU A 276 -0.11 -16.29 28.19
C LEU A 276 -1.23 -15.38 28.70
N ASN A 277 -1.32 -14.16 28.16
CA ASN A 277 -2.50 -13.33 28.31
C ASN A 277 -3.65 -13.94 27.48
N ALA A 278 -4.26 -14.99 28.03
CA ALA A 278 -5.54 -15.52 27.60
C ALA A 278 -6.61 -14.46 27.91
N SER A 279 -6.72 -13.47 27.02
CA SER A 279 -7.63 -12.33 27.14
C SER A 279 -9.08 -12.81 26.97
N GLN A 280 -9.65 -13.32 28.07
CA GLN A 280 -11.01 -13.88 28.16
C GLN A 280 -12.11 -12.91 27.70
N SER A 281 -11.80 -11.61 27.60
CA SER A 281 -12.54 -10.60 26.83
C SER A 281 -12.44 -10.86 25.32
N SER A 282 -12.96 -12.00 24.89
CA SER A 282 -13.39 -12.23 23.51
C SER A 282 -14.76 -11.58 23.33
N SER A 283 -15.01 -10.99 22.15
CA SER A 283 -16.34 -10.45 21.83
C SER A 283 -17.38 -11.58 21.89
N PRO A 284 -18.61 -11.34 22.40
CA PRO A 284 -19.69 -12.34 22.39
C PRO A 284 -19.96 -12.96 21.01
N LEU A 285 -19.63 -12.25 19.93
CA LEU A 285 -19.74 -12.73 18.55
C LEU A 285 -18.78 -13.88 18.19
N VAL A 286 -17.70 -14.08 18.96
CA VAL A 286 -16.64 -15.06 18.68
C VAL A 286 -16.24 -15.88 19.91
N LYS A 287 -16.85 -15.66 21.07
CA LYS A 287 -16.50 -16.35 22.32
C LYS A 287 -16.54 -17.87 22.15
N ASP A 288 -17.64 -18.38 21.61
CA ASP A 288 -17.89 -19.82 21.44
C ASP A 288 -16.88 -20.48 20.49
N PHE A 289 -16.35 -19.74 19.50
CA PHE A 289 -15.28 -20.22 18.61
C PHE A 289 -13.97 -20.46 19.36
N TYR A 290 -13.68 -19.68 20.40
CA TYR A 290 -12.47 -19.88 21.22
C TYR A 290 -12.67 -20.87 22.37
N THR A 291 -13.88 -21.00 22.94
CA THR A 291 -14.16 -21.89 24.07
C THR A 291 -14.59 -23.30 23.66
N ASN A 292 -15.41 -23.45 22.63
CA ASN A 292 -16.14 -24.71 22.36
C ASN A 292 -15.40 -25.55 21.30
N ARG A 293 -14.14 -25.89 21.56
CA ARG A 293 -13.20 -26.46 20.58
C ARG A 293 -12.91 -27.96 20.70
N ASP A 294 -13.51 -28.66 21.66
CA ASP A 294 -13.21 -30.08 21.94
C ASP A 294 -13.57 -31.05 20.80
N HIS A 295 -14.32 -30.59 19.80
CA HIS A 295 -14.69 -31.35 18.60
C HIS A 295 -14.18 -30.70 17.30
N HIS A 296 -13.34 -29.66 17.39
CA HIS A 296 -12.85 -28.87 16.26
C HIS A 296 -11.35 -29.10 16.03
N THR A 297 -10.99 -29.59 14.84
CA THR A 297 -9.61 -29.84 14.42
C THR A 297 -9.16 -28.78 13.40
N TYR A 298 -7.92 -28.31 13.49
CA TYR A 298 -7.37 -27.39 12.48
C TYR A 298 -7.08 -28.17 11.18
N PRO A 299 -7.50 -27.67 10.00
CA PRO A 299 -7.23 -28.33 8.73
C PRO A 299 -5.73 -28.30 8.40
N LYS A 300 -5.15 -29.47 8.17
CA LYS A 300 -3.76 -29.64 7.71
C LYS A 300 -3.67 -29.39 6.21
N LEU A 301 -2.52 -28.87 5.78
CA LEU A 301 -2.18 -28.64 4.38
C LEU A 301 -1.64 -29.96 3.77
N ASP A 302 -1.79 -30.16 2.46
CA ASP A 302 -1.34 -31.39 1.76
C ASP A 302 0.19 -31.53 1.56
N PHE A 303 0.99 -31.17 2.57
CA PHE A 303 2.46 -31.17 2.54
C PHE A 303 3.04 -32.02 3.67
N THR A 304 4.18 -32.66 3.43
CA THR A 304 4.97 -33.29 4.52
C THR A 304 5.64 -32.22 5.39
N GLN A 305 6.06 -32.60 6.60
CA GLN A 305 6.79 -31.68 7.47
C GLN A 305 8.12 -31.25 6.82
N GLU A 306 8.81 -32.17 6.16
CA GLU A 306 10.07 -31.88 5.44
C GLU A 306 9.85 -30.91 4.27
N ASP A 307 8.77 -31.08 3.48
CA ASP A 307 8.46 -30.16 2.38
C ASP A 307 8.21 -28.74 2.87
N LEU A 308 7.51 -28.57 4.00
CA LEU A 308 7.27 -27.25 4.60
C LEU A 308 8.57 -26.62 5.12
N GLN A 309 9.47 -27.40 5.73
CA GLN A 309 10.79 -26.92 6.17
C GLN A 309 11.68 -26.55 4.98
N ARG A 310 11.73 -27.37 3.92
CA ARG A 310 12.46 -27.10 2.68
C ARG A 310 11.96 -25.83 1.99
N ARG A 311 10.64 -25.60 2.01
CA ARG A 311 9.98 -24.38 1.52
C ARG A 311 10.30 -23.14 2.34
N PHE A 312 10.33 -23.26 3.68
CA PHE A 312 10.75 -22.18 4.56
C PHE A 312 12.18 -21.72 4.24
N GLN A 313 13.12 -22.65 4.07
CA GLN A 313 14.51 -22.30 3.73
C GLN A 313 14.62 -21.57 2.39
N HIS A 314 13.85 -21.99 1.38
CA HIS A 314 13.79 -21.29 0.09
C HIS A 314 13.23 -19.87 0.24
N GLN A 315 12.08 -19.70 0.91
CA GLN A 315 11.51 -18.37 1.19
C GLN A 315 12.47 -17.47 1.99
N LEU A 316 13.18 -18.05 2.97
CA LEU A 316 14.16 -17.33 3.79
C LEU A 316 15.29 -16.77 2.93
N SER A 317 15.86 -17.58 2.04
CA SER A 317 16.90 -17.13 1.09
C SER A 317 16.42 -16.01 0.15
N VAL A 318 15.15 -16.06 -0.27
CA VAL A 318 14.52 -15.06 -1.14
C VAL A 318 14.37 -13.71 -0.42
N GLU A 319 13.95 -13.72 0.85
CA GLU A 319 13.85 -12.49 1.64
C GLU A 319 15.23 -11.95 2.08
N GLN A 320 16.21 -12.82 2.34
CA GLN A 320 17.61 -12.43 2.60
C GLN A 320 18.24 -11.71 1.41
N ALA A 321 17.97 -12.16 0.17
CA ALA A 321 18.38 -11.46 -1.04
C ALA A 321 17.72 -10.07 -1.19
N CYS A 322 16.55 -9.87 -0.56
CA CYS A 322 15.67 -8.71 -0.63
C CYS A 322 15.07 -8.39 -2.01
N THR A 323 15.68 -8.85 -3.12
CA THR A 323 15.17 -8.71 -4.49
C THR A 323 15.13 -10.05 -5.23
N VAL A 324 14.28 -10.15 -6.25
CA VAL A 324 14.12 -11.32 -7.12
C VAL A 324 14.15 -10.87 -8.58
N THR A 325 15.02 -11.48 -9.39
CA THR A 325 14.99 -11.32 -10.85
C THR A 325 14.27 -12.52 -11.48
N ILE A 326 13.37 -12.24 -12.42
CA ILE A 326 12.58 -13.23 -13.14
C ILE A 326 12.62 -12.95 -14.64
N ASP A 327 12.36 -13.96 -15.47
CA ASP A 327 12.25 -13.79 -16.92
C ASP A 327 10.93 -13.09 -17.31
N SER A 328 11.01 -12.31 -18.38
CA SER A 328 9.89 -11.63 -19.04
C SER A 328 9.14 -12.60 -19.94
N VAL A 329 7.80 -12.58 -19.91
CA VAL A 329 6.98 -13.36 -20.86
C VAL A 329 6.88 -12.75 -22.26
N GLU A 330 7.38 -11.53 -22.47
CA GLU A 330 7.29 -10.88 -23.78
C GLU A 330 8.22 -11.57 -24.79
N ALA A 331 7.64 -12.04 -25.90
CA ALA A 331 8.28 -13.03 -26.79
C ALA A 331 9.69 -12.61 -27.26
N MET A 332 10.64 -13.53 -27.11
CA MET A 332 12.01 -13.36 -27.60
C MET A 332 12.03 -13.29 -29.12
N LYS A 333 12.09 -12.07 -29.65
CA LYS A 333 12.40 -11.81 -31.06
C LYS A 333 13.83 -12.32 -31.37
N PRO A 334 14.11 -12.74 -32.62
CA PRO A 334 15.46 -13.08 -33.04
C PRO A 334 16.43 -11.96 -32.67
N VAL A 335 17.53 -12.29 -31.99
CA VAL A 335 18.47 -11.30 -31.46
C VAL A 335 19.22 -10.65 -32.61
N THR A 336 18.82 -9.44 -32.97
CA THR A 336 19.48 -8.65 -34.03
C THR A 336 20.83 -8.10 -33.54
N GLU A 337 21.73 -7.80 -34.47
CA GLU A 337 23.02 -7.15 -34.16
C GLU A 337 22.84 -5.84 -33.36
N ASN A 338 21.78 -5.09 -33.66
CA ASN A 338 21.44 -3.88 -32.90
C ASN A 338 21.01 -4.17 -31.46
N MET A 339 20.26 -5.26 -31.22
CA MET A 339 19.90 -5.69 -29.86
C MET A 339 21.15 -6.11 -29.07
N VAL A 340 22.11 -6.81 -29.68
CA VAL A 340 23.40 -7.13 -29.05
C VAL A 340 24.14 -5.84 -28.68
N LYS A 341 24.35 -4.95 -29.66
CA LYS A 341 25.02 -3.66 -29.49
C LYS A 341 24.38 -2.80 -28.40
N MET A 342 23.05 -2.70 -28.34
CA MET A 342 22.37 -1.90 -27.31
C MET A 342 22.45 -2.54 -25.92
N ARG A 343 22.43 -3.88 -25.81
CA ARG A 343 22.69 -4.61 -24.55
C ARG A 343 24.13 -4.39 -24.07
N GLU A 344 25.11 -4.47 -24.96
CA GLU A 344 26.53 -4.21 -24.65
C GLU A 344 26.74 -2.76 -24.18
N LEU A 345 26.21 -1.77 -24.91
CA LEU A 345 26.28 -0.36 -24.53
C LEU A 345 25.58 -0.08 -23.19
N LEU A 346 24.42 -0.70 -22.91
CA LEU A 346 23.77 -0.60 -21.61
C LEU A 346 24.61 -1.25 -20.49
N ALA A 347 25.24 -2.39 -20.75
CA ALA A 347 26.12 -3.05 -19.78
C ALA A 347 27.37 -2.22 -19.47
N GLU A 348 28.03 -1.65 -20.49
CA GLU A 348 29.16 -0.73 -20.32
C GLU A 348 28.74 0.52 -19.53
N GLN A 349 27.64 1.17 -19.92
CA GLN A 349 27.16 2.37 -19.23
C GLN A 349 26.75 2.07 -17.79
N ARG A 350 26.09 0.94 -17.50
CA ARG A 350 25.81 0.50 -16.12
C ARG A 350 27.10 0.27 -15.32
N ALA A 351 28.10 -0.40 -15.88
CA ALA A 351 29.39 -0.63 -15.21
C ALA A 351 30.17 0.67 -14.97
N GLN A 352 30.08 1.64 -15.89
CA GLN A 352 30.62 3.00 -15.71
C GLN A 352 29.87 3.74 -14.60
N TRP A 353 28.54 3.73 -14.62
CA TRP A 353 27.69 4.37 -13.61
C TRP A 353 27.86 3.76 -12.23
N GLN A 354 28.02 2.43 -12.09
CA GLN A 354 28.33 1.79 -10.81
C GLN A 354 29.62 2.35 -10.20
N LYS A 355 30.70 2.46 -10.98
CA LYS A 355 31.99 3.05 -10.53
C LYS A 355 31.83 4.51 -10.10
N VAL A 356 31.14 5.31 -10.90
CA VAL A 356 30.93 6.75 -10.66
C VAL A 356 30.03 6.99 -9.44
N LEU A 357 28.92 6.25 -9.30
CA LEU A 357 28.04 6.33 -8.14
C LEU A 357 28.73 5.85 -6.86
N LEU A 358 29.55 4.80 -6.92
CA LEU A 358 30.33 4.30 -5.78
C LEU A 358 31.32 5.35 -5.27
N GLN A 359 32.04 6.02 -6.16
CA GLN A 359 32.90 7.16 -5.81
C GLN A 359 32.09 8.32 -5.21
N ALA A 360 31.03 8.76 -5.90
CA ALA A 360 30.21 9.87 -5.45
C ALA A 360 29.56 9.62 -4.07
N LEU A 361 29.12 8.40 -3.78
CA LEU A 361 28.59 7.99 -2.48
C LEU A 361 29.66 8.10 -1.38
N ARG A 362 30.88 7.61 -1.63
CA ARG A 362 32.01 7.68 -0.69
C ARG A 362 32.43 9.11 -0.40
N GLU A 363 32.54 9.95 -1.44
CA GLU A 363 32.81 11.38 -1.29
C GLU A 363 31.72 12.07 -0.45
N ASN A 364 30.45 11.78 -0.72
CA ASN A 364 29.33 12.33 0.07
C ASN A 364 29.34 11.84 1.53
N LYS A 365 29.68 10.58 1.82
CA LYS A 365 29.90 10.07 3.18
C LYS A 365 31.03 10.83 3.91
N MET A 366 32.15 11.09 3.23
CA MET A 366 33.25 11.89 3.79
C MET A 366 32.83 13.35 4.03
N ILE A 367 32.08 13.96 3.10
CA ILE A 367 31.55 15.33 3.25
C ILE A 367 30.61 15.41 4.45
N LEU A 368 29.64 14.49 4.59
CA LEU A 368 28.71 14.48 5.74
C LEU A 368 29.42 14.24 7.07
N THR A 369 30.50 13.46 7.08
CA THR A 369 31.35 13.29 8.26
C THR A 369 32.04 14.60 8.66
N LYS A 370 32.63 15.32 7.69
CA LYS A 370 33.40 16.55 7.93
C LYS A 370 32.54 17.81 8.13
N THR A 371 31.35 17.87 7.54
CA THR A 371 30.46 19.05 7.61
C THR A 371 29.57 19.07 8.85
N ASN A 372 29.55 18.01 9.66
CA ASN A 372 28.83 17.99 10.94
C ASN A 372 29.57 18.77 12.05
N THR A 373 29.80 20.06 11.84
CA THR A 373 30.48 21.00 12.76
C THR A 373 29.74 21.25 14.07
N ARG A 374 28.65 20.53 14.33
CA ARG A 374 27.77 20.66 15.50
C ARG A 374 27.17 19.30 15.84
N ASP A 375 27.72 18.61 16.85
CA ASP A 375 27.32 17.24 17.27
C ASP A 375 25.81 17.06 17.51
N TYR A 376 25.05 18.14 17.75
CA TYR A 376 23.60 18.10 18.00
C TYR A 376 22.72 18.02 16.73
N LYS A 377 23.30 18.08 15.52
CA LYS A 377 22.51 18.02 14.28
C LYS A 377 22.33 16.59 13.78
N LEU A 378 21.07 16.20 13.63
CA LEU A 378 20.66 15.07 12.79
C LEU A 378 21.22 15.29 11.36
N ASN A 379 21.76 14.24 10.78
CA ASN A 379 22.34 14.22 9.44
C ASN A 379 22.25 12.80 8.87
N LEU A 380 22.42 12.65 7.55
CA LEU A 380 22.17 11.38 6.86
C LEU A 380 23.32 10.35 6.96
N TYR A 381 24.47 10.70 7.56
CA TYR A 381 25.66 9.83 7.52
C TYR A 381 25.44 8.43 8.11
N PRO A 382 24.86 8.24 9.33
CA PRO A 382 24.68 6.90 9.88
C PRO A 382 23.78 6.03 9.01
N TYR A 383 22.70 6.60 8.47
CA TYR A 383 21.75 5.92 7.59
C TYR A 383 22.33 5.51 6.23
N LEU A 384 23.40 6.19 5.78
CA LEU A 384 24.20 5.82 4.60
C LEU A 384 25.25 4.75 4.93
N CYS A 385 25.49 4.41 6.19
CA CYS A 385 26.48 3.43 6.64
C CYS A 385 25.84 2.12 7.18
N LEU A 386 24.56 1.89 6.90
CA LEU A 386 23.82 0.69 7.33
C LEU A 386 23.97 -0.47 6.34
N LEU A 387 24.04 -0.15 5.04
CA LEU A 387 24.27 -1.10 3.97
C LEU A 387 25.71 -1.01 3.45
N GLU A 388 26.14 -1.99 2.66
CA GLU A 388 27.41 -1.86 1.94
C GLU A 388 27.30 -0.80 0.85
N ASP A 389 28.41 -0.11 0.52
CA ASP A 389 28.41 0.92 -0.53
C ASP A 389 27.81 0.42 -1.85
N LYS A 390 28.09 -0.85 -2.20
CA LYS A 390 27.60 -1.49 -3.42
C LYS A 390 26.08 -1.63 -3.42
N GLU A 391 25.45 -1.95 -2.30
CA GLU A 391 24.00 -2.12 -2.21
C GLU A 391 23.24 -0.82 -2.50
N TYR A 392 23.72 0.33 -2.00
CA TYR A 392 23.16 1.63 -2.36
C TYR A 392 23.29 1.91 -3.87
N VAL A 393 24.40 1.49 -4.48
CA VAL A 393 24.65 1.65 -5.92
C VAL A 393 23.75 0.73 -6.75
N ASP A 394 23.59 -0.53 -6.35
CA ASP A 394 22.72 -1.48 -7.04
C ASP A 394 21.24 -1.06 -6.93
N ILE A 395 20.79 -0.53 -5.77
CA ILE A 395 19.48 0.12 -5.62
C ILE A 395 19.32 1.32 -6.57
N MET A 396 20.34 2.17 -6.72
CA MET A 396 20.31 3.29 -7.68
C MET A 396 20.21 2.81 -9.13
N ILE A 397 20.96 1.77 -9.53
CA ILE A 397 20.96 1.25 -10.91
C ILE A 397 19.66 0.50 -11.24
N GLN A 398 19.09 -0.26 -10.30
CA GLN A 398 17.76 -0.87 -10.43
C GLN A 398 16.69 0.22 -10.59
N SER A 399 16.77 1.30 -9.79
CA SER A 399 15.84 2.42 -9.88
C SER A 399 15.90 3.17 -11.22
N VAL A 400 17.07 3.26 -11.86
CA VAL A 400 17.20 3.78 -13.25
C VAL A 400 16.56 2.82 -14.26
N SER A 401 16.79 1.51 -14.09
CA SER A 401 16.26 0.50 -15.02
C SER A 401 14.73 0.42 -14.98
N ASN A 402 14.13 0.63 -13.80
CA ASN A 402 12.67 0.57 -13.58
C ASN A 402 11.97 1.94 -13.78
N LEU A 403 12.67 3.00 -14.20
CA LEU A 403 12.10 4.35 -14.34
C LEU A 403 11.32 4.49 -15.67
N PRO A 404 10.01 4.83 -15.65
CA PRO A 404 9.22 4.88 -16.88
C PRO A 404 9.63 6.05 -17.81
N PRO A 405 9.41 5.94 -19.14
CA PRO A 405 9.73 7.00 -20.11
C PRO A 405 9.04 8.35 -19.85
N SER A 406 7.90 8.33 -19.18
CA SER A 406 7.18 9.53 -18.71
C SER A 406 7.89 10.29 -17.58
N GLY A 407 8.77 9.61 -16.84
CA GLY A 407 9.29 10.02 -15.55
C GLY A 407 8.33 9.73 -14.39
N GLU A 408 8.88 9.71 -13.17
CA GLU A 408 8.15 9.48 -11.91
C GLU A 408 8.26 10.72 -10.99
N SER A 409 7.28 10.93 -10.13
CA SER A 409 7.27 12.02 -9.16
C SER A 409 8.44 11.85 -8.19
N LEU A 410 9.20 12.93 -7.99
CA LEU A 410 10.34 12.97 -7.07
C LEU A 410 9.97 12.47 -5.66
N LYS A 411 8.75 12.74 -5.19
CA LYS A 411 8.26 12.29 -3.88
C LYS A 411 8.04 10.77 -3.82
N ILE A 412 7.62 10.14 -4.92
CA ILE A 412 7.38 8.70 -4.99
C ILE A 412 8.74 7.98 -5.12
N LEU A 413 9.57 8.40 -6.08
CA LEU A 413 10.90 7.86 -6.30
C LEU A 413 11.80 7.95 -5.07
N ALA A 414 11.82 9.10 -4.37
CA ALA A 414 12.57 9.25 -3.13
C ALA A 414 12.03 8.35 -2.00
N HIS A 415 10.71 8.14 -1.91
CA HIS A 415 10.18 7.24 -0.89
C HIS A 415 10.53 5.77 -1.17
N ASP A 416 10.42 5.34 -2.43
CA ASP A 416 10.78 3.98 -2.86
C ASP A 416 12.25 3.65 -2.55
N LEU A 417 13.17 4.55 -2.94
CA LEU A 417 14.60 4.43 -2.64
C LEU A 417 14.89 4.41 -1.12
N GLY A 418 14.25 5.28 -0.34
CA GLY A 418 14.37 5.28 1.12
C GLY A 418 13.82 4.01 1.78
N ASN A 419 12.72 3.48 1.27
CA ASN A 419 12.07 2.27 1.76
C ASN A 419 12.89 1.01 1.43
N ARG A 420 13.48 0.87 0.24
CA ARG A 420 14.40 -0.25 -0.08
C ARG A 420 15.60 -0.29 0.87
N ILE A 421 16.17 0.87 1.21
CA ILE A 421 17.27 0.95 2.18
C ILE A 421 16.80 0.53 3.58
N TYR A 422 15.63 1.02 4.01
CA TYR A 422 15.02 0.65 5.29
C TYR A 422 14.73 -0.87 5.39
N THR A 423 14.16 -1.47 4.36
CA THR A 423 13.87 -2.92 4.31
C THR A 423 15.14 -3.75 4.44
N LYS A 424 16.18 -3.47 3.64
CA LYS A 424 17.48 -4.15 3.75
C LYS A 424 18.14 -3.97 5.13
N TYR A 425 17.99 -2.78 5.72
CA TYR A 425 18.46 -2.53 7.09
C TYR A 425 17.73 -3.40 8.12
N CYS A 426 16.40 -3.53 8.05
CA CYS A 426 15.62 -4.38 8.97
C CYS A 426 16.01 -5.86 8.86
N VAL A 427 16.14 -6.38 7.63
CA VAL A 427 16.63 -7.75 7.37
C VAL A 427 18.00 -7.99 8.00
N ARG A 428 18.94 -7.03 7.86
CA ARG A 428 20.27 -7.11 8.51
C ARG A 428 20.20 -6.95 10.03
N GLN A 429 19.28 -6.13 10.55
CA GLN A 429 19.04 -5.97 11.99
C GLN A 429 18.50 -7.26 12.63
N LYS A 430 17.62 -8.01 11.93
CA LYS A 430 17.18 -9.34 12.37
C LYS A 430 18.36 -10.33 12.48
N HIS A 431 19.23 -10.38 11.47
CA HIS A 431 20.45 -11.21 11.52
C HIS A 431 21.39 -10.82 12.66
N GLN A 432 21.74 -9.53 12.79
CA GLN A 432 22.67 -9.10 13.85
C GLN A 432 22.15 -9.37 15.26
N ASN A 433 20.82 -9.41 15.44
CA ASN A 433 20.17 -9.67 16.72
C ASN A 433 19.87 -11.17 16.99
N CYS A 434 20.32 -12.09 16.13
CA CYS A 434 20.07 -13.54 16.20
C CYS A 434 18.60 -13.95 16.10
N ILE A 435 17.77 -13.11 15.45
CA ILE A 435 16.32 -13.34 15.31
C ILE A 435 16.03 -14.41 14.24
N VAL A 436 16.90 -14.56 13.24
CA VAL A 436 16.68 -15.46 12.09
C VAL A 436 16.80 -16.93 12.50
N GLU A 437 17.77 -17.22 13.35
CA GLU A 437 18.07 -18.53 13.90
C GLU A 437 16.93 -19.00 14.83
N LYS A 438 16.42 -18.08 15.67
CA LYS A 438 15.24 -18.34 16.52
C LYS A 438 13.96 -18.48 15.71
N LEU A 439 13.77 -17.66 14.67
CA LEU A 439 12.64 -17.77 13.73
C LEU A 439 12.65 -19.12 13.02
N GLN A 440 13.82 -19.60 12.57
CA GLN A 440 13.98 -20.91 11.95
C GLN A 440 13.64 -22.05 12.92
N SER A 441 14.06 -21.96 14.17
CA SER A 441 13.73 -22.95 15.21
C SER A 441 12.23 -23.00 15.53
N ILE A 442 11.59 -21.85 15.70
CA ILE A 442 10.14 -21.74 15.98
C ILE A 442 9.32 -22.16 14.76
N TYR A 443 9.69 -21.73 13.54
CA TYR A 443 9.00 -22.13 12.32
C TYR A 443 9.14 -23.64 12.08
N GLY A 444 10.33 -24.21 12.34
CA GLY A 444 10.59 -25.65 12.26
C GLY A 444 9.60 -26.47 13.09
N ALA A 445 9.39 -26.11 14.35
CA ALA A 445 8.39 -26.74 15.21
C ALA A 445 6.94 -26.40 14.80
N TYR A 446 6.66 -25.18 14.32
CA TYR A 446 5.34 -24.76 13.84
C TYR A 446 4.85 -25.57 12.63
N THR A 447 5.76 -26.11 11.80
CA THR A 447 5.35 -27.03 10.71
C THR A 447 4.58 -28.26 11.18
N GLU A 448 4.73 -28.69 12.45
CA GLU A 448 3.96 -29.81 13.02
C GLU A 448 2.46 -29.56 13.07
N LEU A 449 2.02 -28.31 13.20
CA LEU A 449 0.60 -27.97 13.12
C LEU A 449 0.07 -28.19 11.70
N LEU A 450 0.82 -27.72 10.71
CA LEU A 450 0.36 -27.57 9.33
C LEU A 450 0.50 -28.82 8.47
N ALA A 451 1.49 -29.67 8.72
CA ALA A 451 1.82 -30.81 7.87
C ALA A 451 0.83 -31.99 8.00
N LYS A 452 0.65 -32.78 6.94
CA LYS A 452 -0.33 -33.90 6.88
C LYS A 452 0.10 -35.18 7.58
N ASP A 453 1.41 -35.36 7.75
CA ASP A 453 2.10 -36.53 8.30
C ASP A 453 2.28 -36.45 9.83
N THR A 454 1.96 -35.31 10.44
CA THR A 454 2.06 -35.07 11.89
C THR A 454 0.70 -35.16 12.60
N LYS A 455 0.72 -35.20 13.93
CA LYS A 455 -0.49 -35.35 14.78
C LYS A 455 -1.52 -34.24 14.55
N VAL A 456 -2.80 -34.58 14.70
CA VAL A 456 -3.93 -33.63 14.61
C VAL A 456 -3.97 -32.75 15.86
N CYS A 457 -4.24 -31.45 15.66
CA CYS A 457 -4.29 -30.44 16.73
C CYS A 457 -5.59 -29.63 16.67
N ASN A 458 -6.04 -29.14 17.83
CA ASN A 458 -7.19 -28.23 18.03
C ASN A 458 -6.77 -26.77 18.29
N VAL A 459 -5.47 -26.48 18.20
CA VAL A 459 -4.84 -25.19 18.47
C VAL A 459 -4.76 -24.35 17.18
N LEU A 460 -5.01 -23.04 17.26
CA LEU A 460 -4.94 -22.15 16.11
C LEU A 460 -3.48 -21.77 15.77
N PRO A 461 -3.15 -21.40 14.52
CA PRO A 461 -1.80 -21.03 14.10
C PRO A 461 -1.10 -20.00 14.98
N ARG A 462 -1.80 -18.92 15.38
CA ARG A 462 -1.30 -17.89 16.29
C ARG A 462 -1.02 -18.44 17.69
N GLU A 463 -1.93 -19.25 18.22
CA GLU A 463 -1.82 -19.81 19.58
C GLU A 463 -0.63 -20.78 19.68
N GLN A 464 -0.45 -21.65 18.68
CA GLN A 464 0.70 -22.55 18.59
C GLN A 464 2.00 -21.76 18.43
N TRP A 465 2.02 -20.69 17.64
CA TRP A 465 3.19 -19.82 17.51
C TRP A 465 3.58 -19.15 18.83
N CYS A 466 2.61 -18.54 19.53
CA CYS A 466 2.85 -17.91 20.84
C CYS A 466 3.31 -18.94 21.89
N LYS A 467 2.76 -20.16 21.86
CA LYS A 467 3.22 -21.27 22.70
C LYS A 467 4.69 -21.62 22.41
N LEU A 468 5.06 -21.82 21.15
CA LEU A 468 6.42 -22.17 20.74
C LEU A 468 7.44 -21.05 21.07
N GLU A 469 7.08 -19.78 20.95
CA GLU A 469 7.95 -18.66 21.37
C GLU A 469 8.16 -18.59 22.89
N MET A 470 7.19 -19.07 23.69
CA MET A 470 7.33 -19.19 25.15
C MET A 470 8.12 -20.44 25.57
N GLU A 471 7.91 -21.58 24.93
CA GLU A 471 8.73 -22.79 25.14
C GLU A 471 10.20 -22.53 24.78
N GLN A 472 10.45 -21.79 23.68
CA GLN A 472 11.78 -21.32 23.28
C GLN A 472 12.12 -19.95 23.89
N SER A 473 11.97 -19.80 25.21
CA SER A 473 12.09 -18.51 25.91
C SER A 473 13.45 -17.80 25.75
N SER A 474 14.56 -18.56 25.72
CA SER A 474 15.95 -18.06 25.65
C SER A 474 16.25 -17.18 24.42
N GLY A 475 17.28 -16.33 24.51
CA GLY A 475 17.72 -15.47 23.42
C GLY A 475 16.77 -14.30 23.12
N PRO A 476 16.68 -13.84 21.85
CA PRO A 476 15.95 -12.63 21.49
C PRO A 476 14.42 -12.78 21.53
N THR A 477 13.73 -11.65 21.58
CA THR A 477 12.28 -11.54 21.29
C THR A 477 12.08 -11.45 19.78
N LEU A 478 11.10 -12.15 19.19
CA LEU A 478 10.82 -12.01 17.75
C LEU A 478 10.12 -10.68 17.43
N GLN A 479 9.23 -10.24 18.32
CA GLN A 479 8.47 -8.99 18.20
C GLN A 479 9.28 -7.75 18.61
N GLY A 480 9.06 -6.62 17.91
CA GLY A 480 9.35 -5.27 18.41
C GLY A 480 10.83 -4.81 18.42
N ALA A 481 11.78 -5.61 17.92
CA ALA A 481 13.20 -5.25 17.94
C ALA A 481 13.57 -4.07 17.03
N GLU A 482 12.79 -3.83 15.98
CA GLU A 482 12.99 -2.78 14.97
C GLU A 482 12.35 -1.45 15.40
N THR A 483 12.99 -0.33 15.06
CA THR A 483 12.39 1.01 15.22
C THR A 483 11.97 1.55 13.85
N SER A 484 10.66 1.68 13.63
CA SER A 484 10.07 2.26 12.41
C SER A 484 10.62 3.65 12.11
N TRP A 485 11.13 3.87 10.90
CA TRP A 485 11.66 5.18 10.49
C TRP A 485 10.53 6.18 10.19
N PRO A 486 10.68 7.46 10.62
CA PRO A 486 9.77 8.52 10.21
C PRO A 486 9.66 8.63 8.69
N TYR A 487 8.46 8.92 8.19
CA TYR A 487 8.23 9.14 6.76
C TYR A 487 9.11 10.27 6.19
N VAL A 488 9.39 11.30 7.00
CA VAL A 488 10.28 12.41 6.64
C VAL A 488 11.74 11.93 6.47
N LEU A 489 12.21 11.01 7.31
CA LEU A 489 13.56 10.44 7.22
C LEU A 489 13.74 9.62 5.94
N MET A 490 12.79 8.73 5.62
CA MET A 490 12.83 7.95 4.37
C MET A 490 12.83 8.86 3.14
N LEU A 491 11.98 9.90 3.13
CA LEU A 491 11.98 10.90 2.06
C LEU A 491 13.30 11.67 1.96
N GLU A 492 13.90 12.12 3.08
CA GLU A 492 15.13 12.90 3.05
C GLU A 492 16.34 12.05 2.61
N LEU A 493 16.44 10.80 3.08
CA LEU A 493 17.45 9.84 2.64
C LEU A 493 17.32 9.56 1.14
N GLY A 494 16.13 9.18 0.66
CA GLY A 494 15.93 8.91 -0.76
C GLY A 494 16.07 10.14 -1.66
N THR A 495 15.71 11.33 -1.17
CA THR A 495 15.96 12.60 -1.89
C THR A 495 17.45 12.85 -2.07
N PHE A 496 18.27 12.51 -1.07
CA PHE A 496 19.73 12.59 -1.15
C PHE A 496 20.31 11.59 -2.15
N ILE A 497 19.78 10.35 -2.18
CA ILE A 497 20.13 9.34 -3.20
C ILE A 497 19.78 9.84 -4.62
N VAL A 498 18.59 10.39 -4.83
CA VAL A 498 18.19 10.98 -6.13
C VAL A 498 19.10 12.15 -6.54
N ASP A 499 19.53 13.00 -5.61
CA ASP A 499 20.46 14.10 -5.91
C ASP A 499 21.85 13.59 -6.31
N ILE A 500 22.33 12.48 -5.72
CA ILE A 500 23.54 11.77 -6.19
C ILE A 500 23.32 11.22 -7.62
N MET A 501 22.20 10.54 -7.88
CA MET A 501 21.89 9.99 -9.21
C MET A 501 21.86 11.09 -10.29
N VAL A 502 21.08 12.15 -10.09
CA VAL A 502 20.89 13.25 -11.05
C VAL A 502 22.17 14.04 -11.33
N LYS A 503 23.08 14.18 -10.35
CA LYS A 503 24.36 14.89 -10.54
C LYS A 503 25.41 14.08 -11.31
N ASN A 504 25.41 12.76 -11.13
CA ASN A 504 26.55 11.91 -11.49
C ASN A 504 26.27 10.97 -12.68
N LEU A 505 25.03 10.52 -12.87
CA LEU A 505 24.66 9.70 -14.02
C LEU A 505 24.67 10.51 -15.32
N LYS A 506 25.65 10.23 -16.18
CA LYS A 506 25.89 10.93 -17.44
C LYS A 506 26.19 9.93 -18.54
N ILE A 507 25.83 10.29 -19.77
CA ILE A 507 26.11 9.55 -21.00
C ILE A 507 26.75 10.50 -22.02
N ASN A 508 27.45 9.97 -23.03
CA ASN A 508 27.80 10.78 -24.20
C ASN A 508 26.53 11.06 -25.01
N SER A 509 26.30 12.31 -25.43
CA SER A 509 25.15 12.67 -26.28
C SER A 509 25.08 11.85 -27.57
N ASP A 510 26.25 11.46 -28.07
CA ASP A 510 26.41 10.90 -29.41
C ASP A 510 26.68 9.38 -29.35
N ILE A 511 26.35 8.72 -28.23
CA ILE A 511 26.55 7.25 -28.06
C ILE A 511 25.85 6.40 -29.14
N LEU A 512 24.81 6.95 -29.78
CA LEU A 512 24.09 6.31 -30.89
C LEU A 512 24.58 6.77 -32.29
N ASN A 513 25.36 7.85 -32.38
CA ASN A 513 25.74 8.54 -33.61
C ASN A 513 27.26 8.75 -33.70
N PRO A 514 28.02 7.96 -34.51
CA PRO A 514 29.49 7.99 -34.53
C PRO A 514 30.20 9.29 -34.96
N ALA A 515 29.47 10.36 -35.31
CA ALA A 515 29.95 11.45 -36.17
C ALA A 515 30.20 12.81 -35.47
N TYR A 516 30.01 12.93 -34.15
CA TYR A 516 30.00 14.23 -33.45
C TYR A 516 30.80 14.27 -32.13
N ASP A 517 30.86 15.46 -31.51
CA ASP A 517 31.73 15.82 -30.39
C ASP A 517 31.27 15.25 -29.04
N LYS A 518 32.15 14.49 -28.37
CA LYS A 518 31.84 13.61 -27.22
C LYS A 518 31.50 14.38 -25.94
N LYS A 519 30.30 14.95 -25.90
CA LYS A 519 29.78 15.73 -24.77
C LYS A 519 29.02 14.86 -23.77
N LEU A 520 29.49 14.84 -22.52
CA LEU A 520 28.76 14.23 -21.41
C LEU A 520 27.52 15.05 -21.02
N ILE A 521 26.34 14.44 -21.12
CA ILE A 521 25.04 14.99 -20.72
C ILE A 521 24.44 14.18 -19.56
N PRO A 522 23.68 14.78 -18.62
CA PRO A 522 22.97 14.02 -17.58
C PRO A 522 21.96 13.03 -18.19
N ILE A 523 21.78 11.86 -17.57
CA ILE A 523 20.74 10.91 -18.01
C ILE A 523 19.40 11.09 -17.28
N LEU A 524 19.39 11.78 -16.13
CA LEU A 524 18.18 12.08 -15.35
C LEU A 524 18.00 13.59 -15.19
N TYR A 525 16.77 14.06 -15.39
CA TYR A 525 16.40 15.47 -15.30
C TYR A 525 15.29 15.70 -14.28
N HIS A 526 15.49 16.64 -13.35
CA HIS A 526 14.41 17.15 -12.51
C HIS A 526 13.60 18.19 -13.30
N MET A 527 12.37 17.82 -13.66
CA MET A 527 11.39 18.67 -14.33
C MET A 527 10.26 19.04 -13.36
N TYR A 528 9.61 20.18 -13.59
CA TYR A 528 8.38 20.56 -12.90
C TYR A 528 7.19 20.48 -13.84
N THR A 529 6.11 19.83 -13.43
CA THR A 529 4.83 19.83 -14.14
C THR A 529 3.73 20.42 -13.25
N PHE A 530 2.66 20.95 -13.84
CA PHE A 530 1.47 21.34 -13.09
C PHE A 530 0.45 20.20 -13.12
N ARG A 531 0.09 19.66 -11.95
CA ARG A 531 -1.06 18.76 -11.79
C ARG A 531 -2.17 19.55 -11.12
N SER A 532 -3.16 19.97 -11.93
CA SER A 532 -4.10 21.05 -11.54
C SER A 532 -3.31 22.29 -11.07
N THR A 533 -3.77 22.98 -10.03
CA THR A 533 -3.16 24.23 -9.53
C THR A 533 -1.83 24.07 -8.80
N ARG A 534 -1.29 22.84 -8.68
CA ARG A 534 -0.04 22.57 -7.94
C ARG A 534 1.09 22.19 -8.89
N GLN A 535 2.21 22.89 -8.75
CA GLN A 535 3.48 22.48 -9.35
C GLN A 535 4.02 21.27 -8.58
N VAL A 536 4.51 20.25 -9.30
CA VAL A 536 5.02 18.99 -8.76
C VAL A 536 6.34 18.64 -9.46
N GLY A 537 7.35 18.21 -8.69
CA GLY A 537 8.63 17.75 -9.20
C GLY A 537 8.58 16.30 -9.70
N PHE A 538 9.20 16.06 -10.86
CA PHE A 538 9.34 14.77 -11.52
C PHE A 538 10.79 14.53 -11.92
N ILE A 539 11.27 13.29 -11.80
CA ILE A 539 12.53 12.84 -12.38
C ILE A 539 12.20 12.10 -13.67
N LYS A 540 12.76 12.58 -14.80
CA LYS A 540 12.54 12.00 -16.13
C LYS A 540 13.88 11.50 -16.73
N PRO A 541 13.91 10.32 -17.37
CA PRO A 541 15.09 9.88 -18.12
C PRO A 541 15.29 10.69 -19.41
N HIS A 542 16.54 10.77 -19.88
CA HIS A 542 16.87 11.28 -21.20
C HIS A 542 16.36 10.32 -22.29
N PRO A 543 15.83 10.80 -23.44
CA PRO A 543 15.31 9.93 -24.49
C PRO A 543 16.28 8.85 -24.98
N ILE A 544 17.60 9.12 -24.99
CA ILE A 544 18.63 8.13 -25.35
C ILE A 544 18.57 6.88 -24.45
N LEU A 545 18.40 7.02 -23.13
CA LEU A 545 18.30 5.87 -22.23
C LEU A 545 17.03 5.07 -22.53
N THR A 546 15.89 5.74 -22.70
CA THR A 546 14.64 5.10 -23.09
C THR A 546 14.77 4.35 -24.41
N GLN A 547 15.42 4.95 -25.42
CA GLN A 547 15.67 4.31 -26.71
C GLN A 547 16.57 3.08 -26.56
N MET A 548 17.69 3.19 -25.84
CA MET A 548 18.59 2.07 -25.58
C MET A 548 17.88 0.92 -24.84
N GLN A 549 17.05 1.21 -23.83
CA GLN A 549 16.27 0.19 -23.11
C GLN A 549 15.24 -0.50 -24.02
N GLN A 550 14.54 0.28 -24.86
CA GLN A 550 13.54 -0.24 -25.79
C GLN A 550 14.16 -1.08 -26.92
N GLU A 551 15.31 -0.67 -27.46
CA GLU A 551 16.02 -1.39 -28.51
C GLU A 551 16.82 -2.60 -27.99
N ALA A 552 17.31 -2.56 -26.75
CA ALA A 552 17.97 -3.71 -26.12
C ALA A 552 17.00 -4.86 -25.83
N MET A 553 15.70 -4.57 -25.58
CA MET A 553 14.67 -5.56 -25.19
C MET A 553 15.20 -6.57 -24.17
N GLU A 554 15.47 -6.11 -22.94
CA GLU A 554 15.99 -6.98 -21.88
C GLU A 554 14.95 -8.04 -21.48
N THR A 555 15.40 -9.29 -21.35
CA THR A 555 14.52 -10.46 -21.14
C THR A 555 14.21 -10.73 -19.68
N THR A 556 14.65 -9.87 -18.74
CA THR A 556 14.50 -10.08 -17.30
C THR A 556 13.97 -8.84 -16.58
N LEU A 557 13.31 -9.07 -15.43
CA LEU A 557 12.63 -8.06 -14.62
C LEU A 557 13.02 -8.26 -13.14
N THR A 558 13.45 -7.20 -12.45
CA THR A 558 13.91 -7.28 -11.04
C THR A 558 12.97 -6.56 -10.09
N PHE A 559 12.36 -7.33 -9.19
CA PHE A 559 11.36 -6.92 -8.21
C PHE A 559 11.92 -6.95 -6.77
N ASP A 560 11.28 -6.22 -5.86
CA ASP A 560 11.51 -6.38 -4.41
C ASP A 560 10.84 -7.68 -3.93
N SER A 561 11.54 -8.51 -3.16
CA SER A 561 11.10 -9.87 -2.77
C SER A 561 9.69 -9.95 -2.18
N SER A 562 9.26 -8.95 -1.41
CA SER A 562 7.93 -8.90 -0.79
C SER A 562 6.76 -8.65 -1.75
N VAL A 563 7.02 -8.19 -2.98
CA VAL A 563 5.96 -8.04 -4.00
C VAL A 563 5.59 -9.37 -4.68
N MET A 564 6.34 -10.43 -4.40
CA MET A 564 6.13 -11.78 -4.90
C MET A 564 5.24 -12.60 -3.93
N PRO A 565 4.48 -13.61 -4.43
CA PRO A 565 3.87 -14.63 -3.58
C PRO A 565 4.92 -15.40 -2.76
N MET A 566 4.58 -15.80 -1.53
CA MET A 566 5.50 -16.55 -0.65
C MET A 566 5.57 -18.02 -1.04
N LEU A 567 6.74 -18.65 -0.90
CA LEU A 567 6.96 -20.07 -1.27
C LEU A 567 6.73 -21.06 -0.12
N CYS A 568 6.43 -20.56 1.07
CA CYS A 568 6.00 -21.30 2.27
C CYS A 568 4.74 -20.65 2.89
N PRO A 569 4.02 -21.33 3.79
CA PRO A 569 3.00 -20.70 4.63
C PRO A 569 3.53 -19.45 5.34
N PRO A 570 2.79 -18.32 5.37
CA PRO A 570 3.22 -17.09 6.02
C PRO A 570 3.41 -17.22 7.55
N VAL A 571 4.14 -16.28 8.14
CA VAL A 571 4.20 -16.13 9.60
C VAL A 571 2.82 -15.70 10.10
N PRO A 572 2.22 -16.38 11.09
CA PRO A 572 0.95 -15.95 11.65
C PRO A 572 1.09 -14.58 12.31
N TRP A 573 0.14 -13.69 12.08
CA TRP A 573 -0.04 -12.47 12.86
C TRP A 573 -0.24 -12.83 14.33
N THR A 574 0.64 -12.30 15.19
CA THR A 574 0.54 -12.39 16.66
C THR A 574 0.31 -11.01 17.29
N SER A 575 0.71 -9.94 16.60
CA SER A 575 0.58 -8.55 17.00
C SER A 575 0.41 -7.64 15.78
N GLU A 576 0.12 -6.36 16.00
CA GLU A 576 0.02 -5.34 14.96
C GLU A 576 1.33 -5.06 14.19
N LYS A 577 2.47 -5.56 14.72
CA LYS A 577 3.83 -5.39 14.18
C LYS A 577 4.52 -6.70 13.77
N PHE A 578 3.91 -7.87 13.99
CA PHE A 578 4.54 -9.17 13.70
C PHE A 578 3.57 -10.16 13.05
N GLY A 579 3.91 -10.57 11.83
CA GLY A 579 3.16 -11.50 10.97
C GLY A 579 3.51 -11.32 9.49
N ALA A 580 2.84 -12.08 8.63
CA ALA A 580 3.03 -12.12 7.17
C ALA A 580 4.40 -12.68 6.71
N TYR A 581 5.36 -11.82 6.38
CA TYR A 581 6.65 -12.26 5.80
C TYR A 581 7.62 -12.77 6.87
N LEU A 582 8.68 -13.50 6.47
CA LEU A 582 9.66 -14.03 7.42
C LEU A 582 10.55 -12.90 7.98
N LEU A 583 11.16 -12.12 7.09
CA LEU A 583 12.15 -11.09 7.43
C LEU A 583 11.66 -9.69 7.09
N THR A 584 10.89 -9.52 6.01
CA THR A 584 10.42 -8.20 5.57
C THR A 584 9.37 -7.61 6.54
N PRO A 585 9.49 -6.33 6.97
CA PRO A 585 8.48 -5.71 7.82
C PRO A 585 7.13 -5.54 7.10
N ALA A 586 6.06 -6.07 7.69
CA ALA A 586 4.68 -5.89 7.23
C ALA A 586 3.88 -5.00 8.18
N LYS A 587 3.02 -4.13 7.64
CA LYS A 587 2.00 -3.42 8.42
C LYS A 587 0.69 -4.18 8.38
N LEU A 588 0.10 -4.44 9.56
CA LEU A 588 -1.25 -5.00 9.69
C LEU A 588 -2.29 -4.14 8.97
N MET A 589 -2.15 -2.80 9.04
CA MET A 589 -3.07 -1.85 8.45
C MET A 589 -2.40 -0.97 7.38
N ARG A 590 -3.04 -0.90 6.21
CA ARG A 590 -2.69 0.01 5.11
C ARG A 590 -3.19 1.42 5.41
N ALA A 591 -2.32 2.23 6.01
CA ALA A 591 -2.53 3.65 6.25
C ALA A 591 -1.88 4.52 5.16
N THR A 592 -2.38 5.75 4.97
CA THR A 592 -1.68 6.74 4.14
C THR A 592 -0.43 7.26 4.87
N HIS A 593 0.64 7.51 4.13
CA HIS A 593 1.92 7.97 4.69
C HIS A 593 1.76 9.21 5.59
N GLY A 594 2.00 9.05 6.89
CA GLY A 594 1.83 10.07 7.94
C GLY A 594 0.60 9.90 8.84
N ALA A 595 -0.28 8.92 8.60
CA ALA A 595 -1.43 8.63 9.46
C ALA A 595 -1.09 7.67 10.61
N THR A 596 -0.18 8.08 11.50
CA THR A 596 0.30 7.29 12.66
C THR A 596 -0.80 6.96 13.68
N GLN A 597 -1.86 7.77 13.74
CA GLN A 597 -2.98 7.62 14.68
C GLN A 597 -3.60 6.21 14.66
N HIS A 598 -3.67 5.56 13.50
CA HIS A 598 -4.17 4.20 13.38
C HIS A 598 -3.22 3.15 13.99
N GLU A 599 -1.91 3.35 13.85
CA GLU A 599 -0.89 2.46 14.41
C GLU A 599 -0.92 2.57 15.95
N GLU A 600 -0.96 3.79 16.49
CA GLU A 600 -1.16 4.05 17.92
C GLU A 600 -2.46 3.44 18.50
N LEU A 601 -3.56 3.40 17.73
CA LEU A 601 -4.83 2.84 18.19
C LEU A 601 -4.86 1.31 18.17
N LEU A 602 -4.09 0.68 17.27
CA LEU A 602 -3.89 -0.77 17.28
C LEU A 602 -3.05 -1.19 18.48
N GLU A 603 -1.96 -0.47 18.77
CA GLU A 603 -1.09 -0.72 19.93
C GLU A 603 -1.81 -0.57 21.28
N LYS A 604 -2.85 0.29 21.34
CA LYS A 604 -3.68 0.50 22.53
C LYS A 604 -4.86 -0.48 22.63
N CYS A 605 -5.02 -1.40 21.67
CA CYS A 605 -6.16 -2.31 21.63
C CYS A 605 -5.91 -3.60 22.46
N PRO A 606 -6.73 -3.92 23.48
CA PRO A 606 -6.44 -5.02 24.41
C PRO A 606 -6.68 -6.42 23.85
N ASN A 607 -7.37 -6.57 22.70
CA ASN A 607 -7.56 -7.85 22.05
C ASN A 607 -7.84 -7.68 20.54
N LEU A 608 -6.91 -8.17 19.70
CA LEU A 608 -7.04 -8.23 18.25
C LEU A 608 -7.01 -9.68 17.71
N HIS A 609 -7.03 -10.70 18.59
CA HIS A 609 -6.91 -12.11 18.21
C HIS A 609 -7.86 -12.56 17.08
N PRO A 610 -9.16 -12.17 17.03
CA PRO A 610 -10.05 -12.58 15.94
C PRO A 610 -9.66 -11.99 14.58
N VAL A 611 -9.07 -10.79 14.57
CA VAL A 611 -8.58 -10.12 13.35
C VAL A 611 -7.32 -10.83 12.85
N PHE A 612 -6.39 -11.14 13.77
CA PHE A 612 -5.19 -11.91 13.45
C PHE A 612 -5.53 -13.30 12.92
N ASP A 613 -6.38 -14.05 13.61
CA ASP A 613 -6.75 -15.41 13.22
C ASP A 613 -7.49 -15.45 11.86
N SER A 614 -8.32 -14.45 11.57
CA SER A 614 -8.95 -14.28 10.25
C SER A 614 -7.91 -14.03 9.14
N LEU A 615 -6.96 -13.11 9.36
CA LEU A 615 -5.87 -12.85 8.42
C LEU A 615 -4.97 -14.08 8.23
N ASN A 616 -4.73 -14.85 9.29
CA ASN A 616 -3.93 -16.07 9.26
C ASN A 616 -4.62 -17.18 8.45
N GLN A 617 -5.94 -17.35 8.58
CA GLN A 617 -6.71 -18.30 7.77
C GLN A 617 -6.68 -17.94 6.28
N LEU A 618 -6.85 -16.66 5.92
CA LEU A 618 -6.70 -16.18 4.54
C LEU A 618 -5.26 -16.37 4.01
N SER A 619 -4.26 -16.20 4.88
CA SER A 619 -2.84 -16.28 4.53
C SER A 619 -2.32 -17.70 4.35
N ASN A 620 -2.85 -18.68 5.09
CA ASN A 620 -2.48 -20.10 4.98
C ASN A 620 -3.10 -20.80 3.75
N CYS A 621 -4.03 -20.15 3.03
CA CYS A 621 -4.59 -20.66 1.78
C CYS A 621 -3.48 -20.79 0.70
N ALA A 622 -3.23 -22.02 0.25
CA ALA A 622 -2.22 -22.34 -0.74
C ALA A 622 -2.79 -22.29 -2.17
N TRP A 623 -2.04 -21.71 -3.10
CA TRP A 623 -2.44 -21.45 -4.48
C TRP A 623 -1.45 -22.06 -5.48
N ARG A 624 -1.93 -22.31 -6.70
CA ARG A 624 -1.13 -22.70 -7.86
C ARG A 624 -1.62 -21.99 -9.12
N VAL A 625 -0.76 -21.98 -10.15
CA VAL A 625 -1.09 -21.44 -11.47
C VAL A 625 -1.91 -22.43 -12.29
N ASN A 626 -2.98 -21.94 -12.92
CA ASN A 626 -3.74 -22.64 -13.95
C ASN A 626 -2.98 -22.58 -15.28
N LYS A 627 -2.16 -23.61 -15.57
CA LYS A 627 -1.17 -23.56 -16.66
C LYS A 627 -1.78 -23.39 -18.06
N PRO A 628 -2.83 -24.14 -18.48
CA PRO A 628 -3.43 -23.97 -19.81
C PRO A 628 -3.97 -22.56 -20.05
N ILE A 629 -4.64 -21.99 -19.04
CA ILE A 629 -5.14 -20.62 -19.08
C ILE A 629 -4.00 -19.61 -19.22
N LEU A 630 -2.92 -19.77 -18.45
CA LEU A 630 -1.74 -18.92 -18.58
C LEU A 630 -1.07 -19.03 -19.96
N ASP A 631 -1.00 -20.22 -20.56
CA ASP A 631 -0.45 -20.42 -21.91
C ASP A 631 -1.28 -19.69 -22.98
N ILE A 632 -2.61 -19.77 -22.90
CA ILE A 632 -3.52 -19.08 -23.83
C ILE A 632 -3.40 -17.55 -23.65
N ILE A 633 -3.36 -17.05 -22.40
CA ILE A 633 -3.19 -15.62 -22.12
C ILE A 633 -1.84 -15.10 -22.64
N ILE A 634 -0.74 -15.82 -22.40
CA ILE A 634 0.60 -15.46 -22.89
C ILE A 634 0.66 -15.51 -24.43
N SER A 635 -0.02 -16.48 -25.06
CA SER A 635 -0.12 -16.57 -26.52
C SER A 635 -0.78 -15.32 -27.12
N ILE A 636 -1.98 -14.94 -26.66
CA ILE A 636 -2.66 -13.72 -27.13
C ILE A 636 -1.86 -12.46 -26.79
N PHE A 637 -1.23 -12.41 -25.61
CA PHE A 637 -0.37 -11.29 -25.22
C PHE A 637 0.84 -11.11 -26.14
N ASN A 638 1.43 -12.19 -26.65
CA ASN A 638 2.61 -12.14 -27.52
C ASN A 638 2.31 -11.97 -29.02
N ASP A 639 1.06 -12.18 -29.45
CA ASP A 639 0.55 -11.69 -30.72
C ASP A 639 0.05 -10.24 -30.56
N ARG A 640 -1.20 -9.93 -30.93
CA ARG A 640 -1.74 -8.55 -30.97
C ARG A 640 -2.46 -8.11 -29.70
N GLY A 641 -2.57 -8.96 -28.69
CA GLY A 641 -3.49 -8.73 -27.56
C GLY A 641 -4.96 -8.86 -27.97
N SER A 642 -5.87 -8.44 -27.10
CA SER A 642 -7.31 -8.39 -27.38
C SER A 642 -8.02 -7.43 -26.42
N ASP A 643 -8.46 -6.28 -26.95
CA ASP A 643 -9.30 -5.31 -26.23
C ASP A 643 -10.63 -5.92 -25.73
N LYS A 644 -11.11 -7.02 -26.35
CA LYS A 644 -12.32 -7.74 -25.91
C LYS A 644 -12.08 -8.60 -24.66
N LEU A 645 -10.87 -9.12 -24.51
CA LEU A 645 -10.50 -10.08 -23.44
C LEU A 645 -9.62 -9.43 -22.36
N ASP A 646 -9.59 -8.09 -22.29
CA ASP A 646 -8.73 -7.29 -21.39
C ASP A 646 -7.22 -7.64 -21.45
N ILE A 647 -6.74 -8.20 -22.58
CA ILE A 647 -5.30 -8.43 -22.82
C ILE A 647 -4.72 -7.24 -23.58
N PRO A 648 -3.85 -6.41 -22.96
CA PRO A 648 -3.41 -5.16 -23.57
C PRO A 648 -2.51 -5.39 -24.80
N PRO A 649 -2.82 -4.76 -25.95
CA PRO A 649 -2.06 -4.91 -27.19
C PRO A 649 -0.63 -4.33 -27.10
N PRO A 650 0.31 -4.82 -27.91
CA PRO A 650 1.65 -4.24 -28.02
C PRO A 650 1.63 -2.84 -28.65
N LEU A 651 2.71 -2.08 -28.44
CA LEU A 651 2.82 -0.69 -28.95
C LEU A 651 2.83 -0.56 -30.48
N SER A 652 2.97 -1.66 -31.23
CA SER A 652 2.81 -1.70 -32.69
C SER A 652 1.36 -1.44 -33.15
N GLU A 653 0.37 -1.76 -32.31
CA GLU A 653 -1.05 -1.50 -32.56
C GLU A 653 -1.50 -0.13 -32.01
N ALA A 654 -0.58 0.69 -31.50
CA ALA A 654 -0.87 2.04 -31.01
C ALA A 654 -1.28 2.99 -32.16
N PRO A 655 -2.19 3.94 -31.93
CA PRO A 655 -2.60 4.89 -32.96
C PRO A 655 -1.40 5.71 -33.45
N LYS A 656 -1.16 5.68 -34.77
CA LYS A 656 -0.13 6.50 -35.42
C LYS A 656 -0.36 7.96 -35.04
N ILE A 657 0.64 8.58 -34.41
CA ILE A 657 0.56 10.00 -34.01
C ILE A 657 0.61 10.85 -35.30
N PRO A 658 -0.42 11.68 -35.59
CA PRO A 658 -0.42 12.51 -36.79
C PRO A 658 0.78 13.45 -36.82
N HIS A 659 1.49 13.50 -37.95
CA HIS A 659 2.54 14.47 -38.19
C HIS A 659 2.03 15.56 -39.12
N PHE A 660 1.81 16.77 -38.59
CA PHE A 660 1.44 17.96 -39.36
C PHE A 660 2.41 19.10 -39.06
N ASN A 661 2.63 19.98 -40.04
CA ASN A 661 3.42 21.19 -39.84
C ASN A 661 2.53 22.30 -39.24
N PRO A 662 2.79 22.81 -38.02
CA PRO A 662 1.95 23.87 -37.45
C PRO A 662 2.09 25.23 -38.18
N GLN A 663 3.21 25.43 -38.88
CA GLN A 663 3.52 26.66 -39.63
C GLN A 663 3.03 26.62 -41.09
N ASP A 664 2.42 25.50 -41.50
CA ASP A 664 1.86 25.36 -42.85
C ASP A 664 0.76 26.41 -43.10
N PRO A 665 0.80 27.20 -44.19
CA PRO A 665 -0.22 28.21 -44.47
C PRO A 665 -1.58 27.60 -44.87
N ASP A 666 -1.61 26.37 -45.37
CA ASP A 666 -2.82 25.82 -46.02
C ASP A 666 -3.88 25.33 -45.02
N TYR A 667 -3.52 25.12 -43.75
CA TYR A 667 -4.48 24.72 -42.71
C TYR A 667 -5.12 25.91 -42.00
N THR A 668 -6.45 25.89 -41.86
CA THR A 668 -7.19 26.86 -41.05
C THR A 668 -6.88 26.70 -39.55
N ALA A 669 -7.20 27.74 -38.76
CA ALA A 669 -7.10 27.68 -37.30
C ALA A 669 -7.97 26.57 -36.67
N SER A 670 -9.07 26.17 -37.32
CA SER A 670 -9.93 25.07 -36.86
C SER A 670 -9.26 23.72 -37.06
N GLU A 671 -8.68 23.48 -38.23
CA GLU A 671 -7.97 22.24 -38.55
C GLU A 671 -6.70 22.09 -37.72
N LYS A 672 -5.92 23.17 -37.54
CA LYS A 672 -4.76 23.18 -36.62
C LYS A 672 -5.17 22.84 -35.18
N ALA A 673 -6.35 23.28 -34.74
CA ALA A 673 -6.90 22.91 -33.43
C ALA A 673 -7.39 21.44 -33.39
N HIS A 674 -7.97 20.92 -34.48
CA HIS A 674 -8.36 19.52 -34.61
C HIS A 674 -7.14 18.59 -34.55
N MET A 675 -6.16 18.80 -35.43
CA MET A 675 -4.93 18.01 -35.48
C MET A 675 -4.14 18.09 -34.17
N LYS A 676 -4.09 19.25 -33.49
CA LYS A 676 -3.49 19.36 -32.14
C LYS A 676 -4.23 18.48 -31.11
N ARG A 677 -5.57 18.39 -31.16
CA ARG A 677 -6.36 17.48 -30.30
C ARG A 677 -6.10 16.02 -30.64
N GLU A 678 -6.03 15.66 -31.92
CA GLU A 678 -5.76 14.28 -32.36
C GLU A 678 -4.36 13.82 -31.93
N VAL A 679 -3.33 14.67 -32.09
CA VAL A 679 -1.97 14.38 -31.59
C VAL A 679 -1.95 14.20 -30.07
N ILE A 680 -2.72 14.98 -29.32
CA ILE A 680 -2.87 14.81 -27.86
C ILE A 680 -3.59 13.50 -27.54
N ASN A 681 -4.68 13.17 -28.23
CA ASN A 681 -5.45 11.94 -28.03
C ASN A 681 -4.66 10.67 -28.38
N ALA A 682 -3.91 10.68 -29.49
CA ALA A 682 -3.04 9.57 -29.90
C ALA A 682 -1.91 9.34 -28.89
N LYS A 683 -1.22 10.42 -28.47
CA LYS A 683 -0.19 10.35 -27.41
C LYS A 683 -0.76 9.85 -26.07
N LYS A 684 -1.98 10.29 -25.73
CA LYS A 684 -2.71 9.82 -24.54
C LYS A 684 -3.00 8.31 -24.64
N LYS A 685 -3.67 7.85 -25.70
CA LYS A 685 -4.00 6.43 -25.89
C LYS A 685 -2.73 5.56 -25.90
N CYS A 686 -1.67 5.98 -26.58
CA CYS A 686 -0.38 5.28 -26.57
C CYS A 686 0.22 5.17 -25.14
N SER A 687 0.16 6.23 -24.33
CA SER A 687 0.61 6.19 -22.93
C SER A 687 -0.29 5.32 -22.04
N GLU A 688 -1.60 5.28 -22.30
CA GLU A 688 -2.55 4.41 -21.58
C GLU A 688 -2.29 2.93 -21.94
N MET A 689 -2.13 2.61 -23.23
CA MET A 689 -1.75 1.27 -23.72
C MET A 689 -0.41 0.81 -23.13
N HIS A 690 0.64 1.64 -23.13
CA HIS A 690 1.92 1.32 -22.49
C HIS A 690 1.76 1.00 -21.01
N SER A 691 0.91 1.75 -20.29
CA SER A 691 0.70 1.55 -18.85
C SER A 691 0.03 0.20 -18.56
N LEU A 692 -1.01 -0.14 -19.33
CA LEU A 692 -1.71 -1.42 -19.22
C LEU A 692 -0.81 -2.60 -19.65
N ARG A 693 -0.05 -2.44 -20.74
CA ARG A 693 0.89 -3.45 -21.25
C ARG A 693 1.95 -3.83 -20.21
N MET A 694 2.50 -2.85 -19.48
CA MET A 694 3.49 -3.12 -18.42
C MET A 694 2.88 -3.73 -17.16
N ASP A 695 1.68 -3.30 -16.74
CA ASP A 695 0.95 -3.91 -15.63
C ASP A 695 0.63 -5.39 -15.90
N ALA A 696 0.16 -5.71 -17.12
CA ALA A 696 -0.02 -7.08 -17.56
C ALA A 696 1.32 -7.84 -17.68
N LEU A 697 2.37 -7.22 -18.23
CA LEU A 697 3.69 -7.84 -18.36
C LEU A 697 4.24 -8.30 -17.00
N TYR A 698 4.16 -7.45 -15.97
CA TYR A 698 4.60 -7.80 -14.62
C TYR A 698 3.75 -8.93 -14.03
N LYS A 699 2.42 -8.87 -14.17
CA LYS A 699 1.50 -9.92 -13.70
C LYS A 699 1.77 -11.27 -14.34
N LEU A 700 1.89 -11.31 -15.67
CA LEU A 700 2.10 -12.54 -16.43
C LEU A 700 3.52 -13.10 -16.23
N SER A 701 4.53 -12.25 -16.08
CA SER A 701 5.90 -12.69 -15.76
C SER A 701 5.99 -13.28 -14.35
N ILE A 702 5.34 -12.68 -13.35
CA ILE A 702 5.24 -13.25 -12.00
C ILE A 702 4.45 -14.56 -12.01
N ALA A 703 3.32 -14.63 -12.74
CA ALA A 703 2.55 -15.87 -12.91
C ALA A 703 3.38 -16.97 -13.59
N HIS A 704 4.14 -16.65 -14.64
CA HIS A 704 5.01 -17.60 -15.34
C HIS A 704 6.16 -18.09 -14.44
N HIS A 705 6.81 -17.19 -13.70
CA HIS A 705 7.81 -17.56 -12.70
C HIS A 705 7.24 -18.44 -11.57
N MET A 706 5.93 -18.40 -11.32
CA MET A 706 5.21 -19.25 -10.36
C MET A 706 4.50 -20.46 -10.98
N ARG A 707 4.64 -20.70 -12.30
CA ARG A 707 3.94 -21.77 -13.06
C ARG A 707 4.00 -23.14 -12.40
N ASP A 708 5.18 -23.54 -11.96
CA ASP A 708 5.46 -24.87 -11.40
C ASP A 708 5.63 -24.84 -9.87
N LYS A 709 5.16 -23.77 -9.22
CA LYS A 709 5.30 -23.55 -7.78
C LYS A 709 3.92 -23.56 -7.11
N LEU A 710 3.91 -24.01 -5.85
CA LEU A 710 2.79 -23.79 -4.93
C LEU A 710 3.19 -22.66 -3.99
N PHE A 711 2.30 -21.70 -3.78
CA PHE A 711 2.62 -20.42 -3.13
C PHE A 711 1.45 -19.88 -2.30
N TRP A 712 1.74 -18.90 -1.44
CA TRP A 712 0.82 -18.30 -0.49
C TRP A 712 0.74 -16.78 -0.65
N PHE A 713 -0.41 -16.22 -0.29
CA PHE A 713 -0.64 -14.79 -0.23
C PHE A 713 -0.75 -14.34 1.23
N PRO A 714 0.30 -13.77 1.85
CA PRO A 714 0.13 -13.10 3.14
C PRO A 714 -0.88 -11.95 3.00
N HIS A 715 -1.78 -11.81 3.97
CA HIS A 715 -2.81 -10.78 3.98
C HIS A 715 -2.57 -9.72 5.05
N ASN A 716 -3.03 -8.51 4.78
CA ASN A 716 -3.24 -7.43 5.76
C ASN A 716 -4.58 -6.72 5.48
N MET A 717 -4.88 -5.61 6.15
CA MET A 717 -6.17 -4.91 6.02
C MET A 717 -6.05 -3.40 5.75
N ASP A 718 -7.12 -2.75 5.31
CA ASP A 718 -7.23 -1.28 5.28
C ASP A 718 -7.73 -0.70 6.62
N PHE A 719 -7.80 0.62 6.71
CA PHE A 719 -8.29 1.35 7.90
C PHE A 719 -9.75 1.07 8.30
N ARG A 720 -10.48 0.25 7.53
CA ARG A 720 -11.87 -0.17 7.76
C ARG A 720 -11.99 -1.67 8.02
N GLY A 721 -10.88 -2.39 8.11
CA GLY A 721 -10.85 -3.85 8.29
C GLY A 721 -11.06 -4.68 7.03
N ARG A 722 -11.07 -4.08 5.82
CA ARG A 722 -11.14 -4.87 4.57
C ARG A 722 -9.79 -5.52 4.29
N THR A 723 -9.79 -6.83 4.05
CA THR A 723 -8.57 -7.64 3.85
C THR A 723 -8.06 -7.58 2.41
N TYR A 724 -6.73 -7.63 2.25
CA TYR A 724 -6.04 -7.55 0.96
C TYR A 724 -4.72 -8.36 0.98
N PRO A 725 -4.40 -9.13 -0.09
CA PRO A 725 -3.08 -9.72 -0.29
C PRO A 725 -1.96 -8.67 -0.30
N CYS A 726 -0.89 -8.88 0.45
CA CYS A 726 0.27 -7.98 0.49
C CYS A 726 1.03 -7.90 -0.86
N PRO A 727 1.27 -9.01 -1.60
CA PRO A 727 1.82 -8.96 -2.96
C PRO A 727 0.89 -8.19 -3.92
N PRO A 728 1.31 -7.03 -4.47
CA PRO A 728 0.40 -6.09 -5.11
C PRO A 728 0.07 -6.41 -6.58
N TYR A 729 0.96 -7.09 -7.31
CA TYR A 729 0.84 -7.28 -8.75
C TYR A 729 -0.07 -8.46 -9.11
N PHE A 730 0.37 -9.68 -8.78
CA PHE A 730 -0.32 -10.93 -9.09
C PHE A 730 -0.98 -11.49 -7.83
N ASN A 731 -2.31 -11.44 -7.73
CA ASN A 731 -3.09 -12.00 -6.61
C ASN A 731 -4.58 -12.17 -7.00
N HIS A 732 -5.32 -12.96 -6.23
CA HIS A 732 -6.71 -13.32 -6.51
C HIS A 732 -7.74 -12.17 -6.38
N LEU A 733 -7.35 -10.98 -5.89
CA LEU A 733 -8.20 -9.77 -5.93
C LEU A 733 -8.11 -9.02 -7.27
N GLY A 734 -7.26 -9.47 -8.19
CA GLY A 734 -7.07 -8.89 -9.52
C GLY A 734 -8.27 -9.01 -10.47
N SER A 735 -8.01 -8.73 -11.75
CA SER A 735 -8.96 -8.87 -12.85
C SER A 735 -9.31 -10.33 -13.16
N ASP A 736 -10.33 -10.56 -13.98
CA ASP A 736 -10.73 -11.86 -14.52
C ASP A 736 -9.54 -12.72 -14.99
N VAL A 737 -8.70 -12.16 -15.88
CA VAL A 737 -7.39 -12.71 -16.32
C VAL A 737 -6.56 -13.25 -15.14
N THR A 738 -6.48 -12.50 -14.05
CA THR A 738 -5.66 -12.84 -12.87
C THR A 738 -6.30 -13.95 -12.04
N ARG A 739 -7.63 -13.96 -11.94
CA ARG A 739 -8.41 -14.96 -11.19
C ARG A 739 -8.43 -16.31 -11.91
N ALA A 740 -8.67 -16.32 -13.21
CA ALA A 740 -8.66 -17.53 -14.03
C ALA A 740 -7.30 -18.25 -14.02
N THR A 741 -6.22 -17.47 -13.87
CA THR A 741 -4.84 -17.96 -13.73
C THR A 741 -4.57 -18.59 -12.35
N LEU A 742 -5.47 -18.46 -11.37
CA LEU A 742 -5.27 -18.90 -9.97
C LEU A 742 -6.30 -19.94 -9.54
N VAL A 743 -5.83 -21.11 -9.12
CA VAL A 743 -6.65 -22.19 -8.53
C VAL A 743 -6.03 -22.65 -7.21
N PHE A 744 -6.79 -23.35 -6.36
CA PHE A 744 -6.26 -23.84 -5.09
C PHE A 744 -5.17 -24.89 -5.29
N ALA A 745 -4.12 -24.86 -4.46
CA ALA A 745 -3.05 -25.86 -4.51
C ALA A 745 -3.57 -27.23 -4.03
N GLU A 746 -4.28 -27.24 -2.90
CA GLU A 746 -5.06 -28.37 -2.40
C GLU A 746 -6.36 -28.50 -3.20
N GLY A 747 -6.66 -29.71 -3.68
CA GLY A 747 -7.91 -30.01 -4.38
C GLY A 747 -8.83 -30.87 -3.52
N LYS A 748 -10.14 -30.89 -3.81
CA LYS A 748 -11.14 -31.67 -3.05
C LYS A 748 -12.04 -32.46 -4.00
N PRO A 749 -12.46 -33.68 -3.62
CA PRO A 749 -13.43 -34.45 -4.39
C PRO A 749 -14.75 -33.68 -4.49
N LEU A 750 -15.33 -33.59 -5.69
CA LEU A 750 -16.59 -32.86 -5.93
C LEU A 750 -17.76 -33.42 -5.11
N GLY A 751 -17.75 -34.71 -4.78
CA GLY A 751 -18.86 -35.38 -4.11
C GLY A 751 -20.15 -35.35 -4.94
N PRO A 752 -21.32 -35.56 -4.32
CA PRO A 752 -22.58 -35.73 -5.03
C PRO A 752 -23.19 -34.45 -5.63
N LYS A 753 -22.60 -33.27 -5.38
CA LYS A 753 -23.12 -31.96 -5.85
C LYS A 753 -22.07 -30.98 -6.38
N GLY A 754 -20.77 -31.31 -6.32
CA GLY A 754 -19.73 -30.38 -6.74
C GLY A 754 -19.78 -30.06 -8.23
N LEU A 755 -20.13 -31.03 -9.08
CA LEU A 755 -20.32 -30.82 -10.52
C LEU A 755 -21.49 -29.84 -10.79
N ASP A 756 -22.60 -29.96 -10.06
CA ASP A 756 -23.73 -29.03 -10.18
C ASP A 756 -23.32 -27.61 -9.77
N TRP A 757 -22.52 -27.48 -8.70
CA TRP A 757 -21.97 -26.20 -8.28
C TRP A 757 -20.99 -25.61 -9.30
N LEU A 758 -20.16 -26.40 -9.97
CA LEU A 758 -19.34 -25.93 -11.09
C LEU A 758 -20.21 -25.42 -12.25
N LYS A 759 -21.22 -26.19 -12.68
CA LYS A 759 -22.18 -25.81 -13.74
C LYS A 759 -22.92 -24.50 -13.40
N ILE A 760 -23.46 -24.40 -12.18
CA ILE A 760 -24.11 -23.18 -11.66
C ILE A 760 -23.12 -22.02 -11.62
N HIS A 761 -21.86 -22.26 -11.23
CA HIS A 761 -20.83 -21.24 -11.17
C HIS A 761 -20.45 -20.72 -12.56
N LEU A 762 -20.26 -21.59 -13.56
CA LEU A 762 -20.05 -21.19 -14.95
C LEU A 762 -21.19 -20.28 -15.44
N VAL A 763 -22.46 -20.66 -15.21
CA VAL A 763 -23.60 -19.82 -15.60
C VAL A 763 -23.60 -18.47 -14.87
N ASN A 764 -23.11 -18.39 -13.62
CA ASN A 764 -22.92 -17.11 -12.95
C ASN A 764 -21.87 -16.23 -13.66
N LEU A 765 -20.76 -16.82 -14.13
CA LEU A 765 -19.67 -16.14 -14.86
C LEU A 765 -20.09 -15.68 -16.26
N THR A 766 -20.98 -16.40 -16.96
CA THR A 766 -21.59 -15.90 -18.21
C THR A 766 -22.35 -14.59 -18.02
N GLY A 767 -22.83 -14.35 -16.80
CA GLY A 767 -23.73 -13.25 -16.51
C GLY A 767 -25.16 -13.43 -17.04
N LEU A 768 -25.48 -14.57 -17.65
CA LEU A 768 -26.83 -14.93 -18.06
C LEU A 768 -27.64 -15.46 -16.86
N LYS A 769 -28.94 -15.71 -17.06
CA LYS A 769 -29.85 -16.34 -16.06
C LYS A 769 -29.83 -15.72 -14.64
N LYS A 770 -29.39 -14.45 -14.49
CA LYS A 770 -29.25 -13.74 -13.20
C LYS A 770 -30.53 -13.67 -12.35
N ARG A 771 -31.72 -13.71 -12.97
CA ARG A 771 -33.04 -13.76 -12.31
C ARG A 771 -33.59 -15.19 -12.11
N SER A 772 -32.92 -16.21 -12.64
CA SER A 772 -33.31 -17.62 -12.47
C SER A 772 -32.85 -18.16 -11.12
N SER A 773 -33.61 -19.11 -10.58
CA SER A 773 -33.23 -19.96 -9.45
C SER A 773 -31.96 -20.78 -9.76
N LEU A 774 -31.35 -21.38 -8.74
CA LEU A 774 -30.15 -22.22 -8.93
C LEU A 774 -30.43 -23.43 -9.86
N GLN A 775 -31.61 -24.04 -9.71
CA GLN A 775 -32.07 -25.13 -10.59
C GLN A 775 -32.16 -24.68 -12.05
N GLY A 776 -32.79 -23.53 -12.33
CA GLY A 776 -32.87 -22.96 -13.68
C GLY A 776 -31.54 -22.43 -14.25
N ARG A 777 -30.45 -22.45 -13.48
CA ARG A 777 -29.07 -22.25 -13.96
C ARG A 777 -28.40 -23.58 -14.28
N LEU A 778 -28.61 -24.61 -13.46
CA LEU A 778 -28.13 -25.97 -13.71
C LEU A 778 -28.70 -26.52 -15.03
N GLU A 779 -30.03 -26.46 -15.20
CA GLU A 779 -30.73 -26.85 -16.43
C GLU A 779 -30.22 -26.09 -17.67
N TYR A 780 -29.86 -24.82 -17.49
CA TYR A 780 -29.28 -24.04 -18.58
C TYR A 780 -27.86 -24.50 -18.93
N ALA A 781 -27.01 -24.76 -17.94
CA ALA A 781 -25.66 -25.29 -18.16
C ALA A 781 -25.71 -26.63 -18.90
N ASP A 782 -26.63 -27.52 -18.53
CA ASP A 782 -26.84 -28.80 -19.20
C ASP A 782 -27.34 -28.62 -20.65
N SER A 783 -28.20 -27.63 -20.90
CA SER A 783 -28.68 -27.31 -22.26
C SER A 783 -27.62 -26.75 -23.22
N ILE A 784 -26.44 -26.35 -22.72
CA ILE A 784 -25.33 -25.80 -23.51
C ILE A 784 -24.04 -26.63 -23.40
N MET A 785 -24.12 -27.89 -22.93
CA MET A 785 -22.95 -28.70 -22.60
C MET A 785 -21.97 -28.88 -23.79
N GLU A 786 -22.47 -28.90 -25.03
CA GLU A 786 -21.62 -28.91 -26.23
C GLU A 786 -20.73 -27.66 -26.35
N ASP A 787 -21.26 -26.48 -26.04
CA ASP A 787 -20.52 -25.20 -26.13
C ASP A 787 -19.51 -25.06 -24.98
N ILE A 788 -19.80 -25.69 -23.84
CA ILE A 788 -18.87 -25.82 -22.70
C ILE A 788 -17.68 -26.70 -23.08
N LEU A 789 -17.94 -27.86 -23.71
CA LEU A 789 -16.89 -28.80 -24.13
C LEU A 789 -16.06 -28.26 -25.32
N ASP A 790 -16.71 -27.69 -26.34
CA ASP A 790 -16.03 -26.96 -27.44
C ASP A 790 -15.10 -25.86 -26.91
N SER A 791 -15.60 -25.03 -25.99
CA SER A 791 -14.80 -23.98 -25.36
C SER A 791 -13.61 -24.51 -24.57
N ALA A 792 -13.68 -25.73 -24.02
CA ALA A 792 -12.59 -26.35 -23.28
C ALA A 792 -11.55 -27.03 -24.20
N ASP A 793 -11.99 -27.62 -25.31
CA ASP A 793 -11.17 -28.41 -26.22
C ASP A 793 -10.43 -27.55 -27.27
N ASP A 794 -11.12 -26.57 -27.86
CA ASP A 794 -10.52 -25.64 -28.82
C ASP A 794 -10.88 -24.17 -28.50
N PRO A 795 -10.27 -23.59 -27.45
CA PRO A 795 -10.61 -22.24 -26.99
C PRO A 795 -10.40 -21.13 -28.02
N LEU A 796 -9.58 -21.36 -29.05
CA LEU A 796 -9.11 -20.33 -29.99
C LEU A 796 -9.54 -20.55 -31.44
N ASN A 797 -10.03 -21.73 -31.84
CA ASN A 797 -10.51 -22.00 -33.20
C ASN A 797 -11.93 -22.62 -33.25
N GLY A 798 -12.47 -23.11 -32.11
CA GLY A 798 -13.86 -23.59 -31.99
C GLY A 798 -14.92 -22.47 -32.02
N LYS A 799 -16.11 -22.73 -31.46
CA LYS A 799 -17.25 -21.78 -31.41
C LYS A 799 -16.96 -20.52 -30.58
N LYS A 800 -15.98 -20.57 -29.66
CA LYS A 800 -15.52 -19.45 -28.81
C LYS A 800 -16.61 -18.86 -27.88
N TRP A 801 -17.62 -19.65 -27.56
CA TRP A 801 -18.76 -19.25 -26.72
C TRP A 801 -18.34 -18.55 -25.41
N TRP A 802 -17.26 -19.03 -24.78
CA TRP A 802 -16.69 -18.44 -23.56
C TRP A 802 -16.31 -16.95 -23.67
N MET A 803 -15.99 -16.46 -24.88
CA MET A 803 -15.60 -15.06 -25.12
C MET A 803 -16.78 -14.08 -25.02
N GLU A 804 -18.03 -14.55 -24.94
CA GLU A 804 -19.24 -13.73 -24.81
C GLU A 804 -19.73 -13.58 -23.36
N ALA A 805 -19.01 -14.14 -22.39
CA ALA A 805 -19.34 -14.08 -20.96
C ALA A 805 -19.02 -12.72 -20.30
N ASP A 806 -19.73 -12.39 -19.21
CA ASP A 806 -19.42 -11.24 -18.33
C ASP A 806 -17.98 -11.32 -17.74
N GLU A 807 -17.48 -12.54 -17.44
CA GLU A 807 -16.15 -12.83 -16.89
C GLU A 807 -15.49 -13.98 -17.71
N PRO A 808 -14.94 -13.70 -18.91
CA PRO A 808 -14.63 -14.73 -19.92
C PRO A 808 -13.49 -15.68 -19.56
N TRP A 809 -12.41 -15.23 -18.93
CA TRP A 809 -11.29 -16.11 -18.57
C TRP A 809 -11.66 -17.09 -17.46
N GLN A 810 -12.38 -16.62 -16.43
CA GLN A 810 -12.94 -17.50 -15.41
C GLN A 810 -13.94 -18.48 -16.02
N ALA A 811 -14.75 -18.05 -17.00
CA ALA A 811 -15.69 -18.93 -17.69
C ALA A 811 -14.95 -20.06 -18.46
N LEU A 812 -13.94 -19.72 -19.27
CA LEU A 812 -13.09 -20.70 -19.96
C LEU A 812 -12.43 -21.69 -18.97
N ALA A 813 -11.86 -21.17 -17.89
CA ALA A 813 -11.22 -21.98 -16.86
C ALA A 813 -12.21 -22.93 -16.16
N CYS A 814 -13.48 -22.51 -15.99
CA CYS A 814 -14.54 -23.35 -15.44
C CYS A 814 -15.05 -24.38 -16.46
N CYS A 815 -15.12 -24.05 -17.76
CA CYS A 815 -15.39 -25.01 -18.83
C CYS A 815 -14.37 -26.14 -18.84
N MET A 816 -13.08 -25.83 -18.71
CA MET A 816 -12.01 -26.83 -18.61
C MET A 816 -12.17 -27.73 -17.38
N GLU A 817 -12.48 -27.18 -16.20
CA GLU A 817 -12.70 -27.99 -15.00
C GLU A 817 -13.95 -28.90 -15.13
N ILE A 818 -15.04 -28.39 -15.72
CA ILE A 818 -16.26 -29.19 -16.01
C ILE A 818 -15.94 -30.31 -17.00
N ALA A 819 -15.23 -30.01 -18.09
CA ALA A 819 -14.82 -30.99 -19.09
C ALA A 819 -13.97 -32.12 -18.46
N ASN A 820 -13.00 -31.76 -17.61
CA ASN A 820 -12.19 -32.72 -16.86
C ASN A 820 -13.05 -33.57 -15.90
N ALA A 821 -14.00 -32.96 -15.21
CA ALA A 821 -14.89 -33.66 -14.27
C ALA A 821 -15.82 -34.66 -14.97
N VAL A 822 -16.51 -34.26 -16.05
CA VAL A 822 -17.47 -35.15 -16.76
C VAL A 822 -16.80 -36.25 -17.57
N ARG A 823 -15.52 -36.07 -17.93
CA ARG A 823 -14.69 -37.11 -18.60
C ARG A 823 -13.97 -38.04 -17.63
N SER A 824 -14.03 -37.76 -16.32
CA SER A 824 -13.46 -38.66 -15.31
C SER A 824 -14.34 -39.92 -15.13
N PRO A 825 -13.78 -41.07 -14.70
CA PRO A 825 -14.54 -42.31 -14.51
C PRO A 825 -15.65 -42.22 -13.45
N ASP A 826 -15.55 -41.26 -12.52
CA ASP A 826 -16.56 -40.95 -11.52
C ASP A 826 -16.45 -39.46 -11.14
N PRO A 827 -17.33 -38.59 -11.68
CA PRO A 827 -17.31 -37.16 -11.40
C PRO A 827 -17.45 -36.81 -9.91
N THR A 828 -17.99 -37.69 -9.06
CA THR A 828 -18.07 -37.45 -7.61
C THR A 828 -16.72 -37.61 -6.90
N LYS A 829 -15.81 -38.40 -7.49
CA LYS A 829 -14.44 -38.62 -7.01
C LYS A 829 -13.41 -37.70 -7.68
N PHE A 830 -13.78 -36.96 -8.72
CA PHE A 830 -12.90 -35.98 -9.36
C PHE A 830 -12.41 -34.93 -8.36
N VAL A 831 -11.08 -34.81 -8.24
CA VAL A 831 -10.43 -33.87 -7.33
C VAL A 831 -10.30 -32.51 -8.00
N SER A 832 -11.27 -31.63 -7.74
CA SER A 832 -11.33 -30.28 -8.29
C SER A 832 -10.48 -29.32 -7.46
N HIS A 833 -9.84 -28.36 -8.16
CA HIS A 833 -9.05 -27.28 -7.57
C HIS A 833 -9.69 -25.91 -7.80
N PHE A 834 -10.78 -25.85 -8.57
CA PHE A 834 -11.39 -24.61 -9.06
C PHE A 834 -12.17 -23.86 -7.95
N PRO A 835 -11.88 -22.57 -7.69
CA PRO A 835 -12.64 -21.78 -6.73
C PRO A 835 -14.07 -21.48 -7.18
N VAL A 836 -15.07 -22.02 -6.48
CA VAL A 836 -16.49 -21.68 -6.70
C VAL A 836 -16.86 -20.44 -5.87
N HIS A 837 -17.03 -19.29 -6.53
CA HIS A 837 -17.44 -18.05 -5.86
C HIS A 837 -18.94 -18.01 -5.53
N GLN A 838 -19.26 -17.42 -4.38
CA GLN A 838 -20.60 -16.95 -3.96
C GLN A 838 -20.45 -15.49 -3.51
N ASP A 839 -21.38 -14.61 -3.87
CA ASP A 839 -21.33 -13.18 -3.54
C ASP A 839 -22.73 -12.62 -3.22
N GLY A 840 -22.80 -11.59 -2.39
CA GLY A 840 -24.04 -10.91 -2.02
C GLY A 840 -24.49 -9.93 -3.10
N SER A 841 -25.79 -9.89 -3.39
CA SER A 841 -26.31 -9.09 -4.52
C SER A 841 -26.01 -7.59 -4.39
N CYS A 842 -25.96 -7.09 -3.15
CA CYS A 842 -25.39 -5.77 -2.81
C CYS A 842 -25.11 -5.69 -1.29
N ASN A 843 -23.94 -6.13 -0.83
CA ASN A 843 -23.66 -6.31 0.61
C ASN A 843 -23.86 -5.02 1.44
N GLY A 844 -23.54 -3.85 0.87
CA GLY A 844 -23.81 -2.57 1.53
C GLY A 844 -25.29 -2.32 1.80
N LEU A 845 -26.18 -2.65 0.85
CA LEU A 845 -27.64 -2.57 1.06
C LEU A 845 -28.17 -3.70 1.94
N GLN A 846 -27.57 -4.90 1.90
CA GLN A 846 -27.88 -5.98 2.85
C GLN A 846 -27.61 -5.53 4.29
N HIS A 847 -26.44 -4.92 4.57
CA HIS A 847 -26.16 -4.38 5.90
C HIS A 847 -27.11 -3.24 6.29
N TYR A 848 -27.45 -2.31 5.39
CA TYR A 848 -28.44 -1.27 5.69
C TYR A 848 -29.84 -1.84 6.00
N ALA A 849 -30.33 -2.81 5.22
CA ALA A 849 -31.61 -3.46 5.45
C ALA A 849 -31.63 -4.25 6.77
N ALA A 850 -30.54 -4.95 7.09
CA ALA A 850 -30.40 -5.67 8.36
C ALA A 850 -30.34 -4.74 9.59
N LEU A 851 -29.63 -3.60 9.47
CA LEU A 851 -29.54 -2.58 10.52
C LEU A 851 -30.87 -1.87 10.74
N GLY A 852 -31.55 -1.45 9.66
CA GLY A 852 -32.84 -0.76 9.72
C GLY A 852 -34.06 -1.68 9.92
N ARG A 853 -33.88 -3.00 9.82
CA ARG A 853 -34.95 -4.02 9.77
C ARG A 853 -35.99 -3.76 8.68
N ASP A 854 -35.56 -3.14 7.58
CA ASP A 854 -36.41 -2.83 6.42
C ASP A 854 -36.73 -4.11 5.63
N VAL A 855 -37.98 -4.55 5.67
CA VAL A 855 -38.47 -5.76 4.97
C VAL A 855 -38.46 -5.58 3.46
N ILE A 856 -38.72 -4.38 2.94
CA ILE A 856 -38.76 -4.11 1.48
C ILE A 856 -37.34 -4.13 0.93
N GLY A 857 -36.42 -3.42 1.61
CA GLY A 857 -34.99 -3.49 1.35
C GLY A 857 -34.47 -4.92 1.45
N ALA A 858 -34.73 -5.62 2.55
CA ALA A 858 -34.27 -6.98 2.82
C ALA A 858 -34.73 -7.99 1.75
N THR A 859 -35.98 -7.88 1.29
CA THR A 859 -36.49 -8.68 0.16
C THR A 859 -35.72 -8.35 -1.12
N SER A 860 -35.58 -7.06 -1.45
CA SER A 860 -34.90 -6.58 -2.67
C SER A 860 -33.43 -7.01 -2.79
N VAL A 861 -32.79 -7.39 -1.67
CA VAL A 861 -31.37 -7.79 -1.61
C VAL A 861 -31.13 -9.21 -1.08
N ASN A 862 -32.16 -10.08 -1.14
CA ASN A 862 -32.07 -11.50 -0.81
C ASN A 862 -31.68 -11.83 0.64
N LEU A 863 -32.12 -11.01 1.60
CA LEU A 863 -32.11 -11.39 3.03
C LEU A 863 -33.39 -12.12 3.46
N MET A 864 -34.51 -11.87 2.77
CA MET A 864 -35.73 -12.68 2.90
C MET A 864 -35.64 -13.89 1.97
N PRO A 865 -36.00 -15.12 2.41
CA PRO A 865 -36.08 -16.28 1.53
C PRO A 865 -37.03 -16.04 0.35
N CYS A 866 -36.57 -16.37 -0.87
CA CYS A 866 -37.32 -16.22 -2.12
C CYS A 866 -36.98 -17.39 -3.06
N GLU A 867 -37.99 -17.93 -3.77
CA GLU A 867 -37.79 -18.98 -4.80
C GLU A 867 -36.90 -18.53 -5.98
N VAL A 868 -36.93 -17.23 -6.28
CA VAL A 868 -36.11 -16.60 -7.32
C VAL A 868 -35.35 -15.40 -6.76
N PRO A 869 -34.09 -15.18 -7.19
CA PRO A 869 -33.25 -14.12 -6.67
C PRO A 869 -33.76 -12.74 -7.10
N GLN A 870 -33.97 -11.88 -6.11
CA GLN A 870 -34.35 -10.49 -6.28
C GLN A 870 -33.16 -9.65 -6.76
N ASP A 871 -33.46 -8.63 -7.57
CA ASP A 871 -32.45 -7.85 -8.27
C ASP A 871 -32.72 -6.35 -8.13
N VAL A 872 -32.30 -5.77 -7.00
CA VAL A 872 -32.44 -4.33 -6.67
C VAL A 872 -32.04 -3.40 -7.82
N TYR A 873 -31.05 -3.77 -8.64
CA TYR A 873 -30.61 -2.99 -9.79
C TYR A 873 -31.68 -2.90 -10.90
N SER A 874 -32.48 -3.96 -11.10
CA SER A 874 -33.63 -3.93 -12.01
C SER A 874 -34.80 -3.12 -11.44
N GLY A 875 -35.08 -3.25 -10.13
CA GLY A 875 -36.12 -2.46 -9.46
C GLY A 875 -35.84 -0.96 -9.54
N VAL A 876 -34.58 -0.54 -9.30
CA VAL A 876 -34.18 0.87 -9.47
C VAL A 876 -34.24 1.31 -10.94
N ALA A 877 -33.85 0.46 -11.90
CA ALA A 877 -33.96 0.79 -13.32
C ALA A 877 -35.43 1.05 -13.73
N GLN A 878 -36.35 0.17 -13.33
CA GLN A 878 -37.78 0.34 -13.56
C GLN A 878 -38.31 1.63 -12.90
N GLN A 879 -37.95 1.89 -11.64
CA GLN A 879 -38.42 3.09 -10.96
C GLN A 879 -37.91 4.39 -11.62
N VAL A 880 -36.69 4.39 -12.17
CA VAL A 880 -36.14 5.51 -12.95
C VAL A 880 -36.86 5.65 -14.29
N GLU A 881 -37.23 4.55 -14.95
CA GLU A 881 -38.00 4.58 -16.21
C GLU A 881 -39.43 5.13 -16.00
N GLU A 882 -40.11 4.73 -14.91
CA GLU A 882 -41.40 5.32 -14.51
C GLU A 882 -41.30 6.83 -14.21
N LEU A 883 -40.15 7.31 -13.72
CA LEU A 883 -39.88 8.74 -13.54
C LEU A 883 -39.62 9.44 -14.87
N ARG A 884 -38.77 8.84 -15.73
CA ARG A 884 -38.46 9.32 -17.09
C ARG A 884 -39.75 9.51 -17.90
N THR A 885 -40.61 8.50 -17.97
CA THR A 885 -41.88 8.56 -18.70
C THR A 885 -42.77 9.70 -18.23
N ARG A 886 -42.88 9.91 -16.91
CA ARG A 886 -43.65 11.03 -16.33
C ARG A 886 -43.08 12.41 -16.65
N ASP A 887 -41.76 12.55 -16.77
CA ASP A 887 -41.14 13.83 -17.12
C ASP A 887 -41.08 14.06 -18.64
N ALA A 888 -40.97 13.01 -19.45
CA ALA A 888 -41.10 13.05 -20.89
C ALA A 888 -42.51 13.53 -21.32
N ALA A 889 -43.55 13.06 -20.62
CA ALA A 889 -44.93 13.50 -20.78
C ALA A 889 -45.16 14.98 -20.37
N LYS A 890 -44.31 15.55 -19.51
CA LYS A 890 -44.29 16.99 -19.18
C LYS A 890 -43.48 17.83 -20.19
N GLY A 891 -42.99 17.23 -21.27
CA GLY A 891 -42.18 17.90 -22.28
C GLY A 891 -40.68 18.04 -21.94
N LEU A 892 -40.17 17.32 -20.94
CA LEU A 892 -38.75 17.38 -20.59
C LEU A 892 -37.89 16.65 -21.64
N LYS A 893 -37.27 17.40 -22.55
CA LYS A 893 -36.48 16.89 -23.68
C LYS A 893 -35.47 15.79 -23.32
N ILE A 894 -34.73 15.92 -22.22
CA ILE A 894 -33.74 14.90 -21.81
C ILE A 894 -34.41 13.57 -21.39
N ALA A 895 -35.62 13.60 -20.84
CA ALA A 895 -36.37 12.40 -20.51
C ALA A 895 -36.96 11.72 -21.77
N GLN A 896 -37.30 12.50 -22.81
CA GLN A 896 -37.67 11.97 -24.12
C GLN A 896 -36.47 11.29 -24.80
N VAL A 897 -35.30 11.92 -24.78
CA VAL A 897 -34.04 11.38 -25.35
C VAL A 897 -33.55 10.11 -24.62
N LEU A 898 -33.90 9.91 -23.35
CA LEU A 898 -33.50 8.74 -22.55
C LEU A 898 -34.41 7.52 -22.73
N GLU A 899 -35.41 7.57 -23.61
CA GLU A 899 -36.34 6.46 -23.88
C GLU A 899 -35.59 5.19 -24.33
N GLY A 900 -35.90 4.05 -23.73
CA GLY A 900 -35.21 2.77 -23.99
C GLY A 900 -33.80 2.63 -23.40
N PHE A 901 -33.11 3.73 -23.06
CA PHE A 901 -31.73 3.70 -22.57
C PHE A 901 -31.57 3.43 -21.06
N ILE A 902 -32.66 3.45 -20.28
CA ILE A 902 -32.65 3.18 -18.83
C ILE A 902 -32.51 1.67 -18.54
N SER A 903 -31.27 1.17 -18.68
CA SER A 903 -30.96 -0.25 -18.45
C SER A 903 -30.33 -0.54 -17.09
N ARG A 904 -30.43 -1.80 -16.65
CA ARG A 904 -29.71 -2.34 -15.48
C ARG A 904 -28.20 -2.05 -15.54
N LYS A 905 -27.58 -2.13 -16.74
CA LYS A 905 -26.14 -1.88 -16.95
C LYS A 905 -25.76 -0.43 -16.64
N VAL A 906 -26.64 0.53 -16.96
CA VAL A 906 -26.44 1.96 -16.68
C VAL A 906 -26.55 2.27 -15.18
N VAL A 907 -27.56 1.73 -14.48
CA VAL A 907 -27.79 2.06 -13.06
C VAL A 907 -26.92 1.24 -12.07
N LYS A 908 -26.49 0.01 -12.43
CA LYS A 908 -25.80 -0.93 -11.50
C LYS A 908 -24.68 -0.26 -10.71
N GLN A 909 -23.75 0.41 -11.39
CA GLN A 909 -22.55 0.96 -10.75
C GLN A 909 -22.89 2.06 -9.73
N THR A 910 -23.84 2.94 -10.04
CA THR A 910 -24.25 4.02 -9.13
C THR A 910 -24.98 3.46 -7.91
N VAL A 911 -25.96 2.56 -8.08
CA VAL A 911 -26.65 1.90 -6.96
C VAL A 911 -25.66 1.16 -6.06
N MET A 912 -24.74 0.40 -6.65
CA MET A 912 -23.71 -0.36 -5.93
C MET A 912 -22.71 0.52 -5.17
N THR A 913 -22.51 1.78 -5.56
CA THR A 913 -21.44 2.64 -4.98
C THR A 913 -21.93 3.83 -4.18
N VAL A 914 -23.22 4.21 -4.26
CA VAL A 914 -23.84 5.20 -3.37
C VAL A 914 -23.72 4.77 -1.90
N VAL A 915 -23.92 3.48 -1.59
CA VAL A 915 -23.70 2.91 -0.24
C VAL A 915 -22.25 2.96 0.25
N TYR A 916 -21.29 3.24 -0.65
CA TYR A 916 -19.87 3.45 -0.32
C TYR A 916 -19.46 4.93 -0.44
N GLY A 917 -20.42 5.86 -0.40
CA GLY A 917 -20.17 7.31 -0.33
C GLY A 917 -20.06 8.03 -1.68
N VAL A 918 -20.44 7.41 -2.80
CA VAL A 918 -20.43 8.09 -4.10
C VAL A 918 -21.47 9.21 -4.15
N THR A 919 -21.00 10.44 -4.34
CA THR A 919 -21.83 11.64 -4.48
C THR A 919 -22.49 11.71 -5.85
N ARG A 920 -23.51 12.58 -6.00
CA ARG A 920 -24.18 12.85 -7.29
C ARG A 920 -23.20 13.16 -8.44
N TYR A 921 -22.06 13.79 -8.17
CA TYR A 921 -21.02 14.07 -9.19
C TYR A 921 -20.31 12.79 -9.67
N GLY A 922 -19.99 11.88 -8.74
CA GLY A 922 -19.39 10.59 -9.06
C GLY A 922 -20.37 9.66 -9.79
N GLY A 923 -21.62 9.59 -9.32
CA GLY A 923 -22.68 8.83 -10.01
C GLY A 923 -22.95 9.34 -11.42
N ARG A 924 -22.95 10.67 -11.62
CA ARG A 924 -23.05 11.28 -12.95
C ARG A 924 -21.92 10.84 -13.89
N LEU A 925 -20.68 10.74 -13.41
CA LEU A 925 -19.54 10.25 -14.20
C LEU A 925 -19.64 8.76 -14.54
N GLN A 926 -20.16 7.93 -13.63
CA GLN A 926 -20.40 6.51 -13.88
C GLN A 926 -21.48 6.30 -14.96
N ILE A 927 -22.60 7.01 -14.83
CA ILE A 927 -23.70 7.00 -15.81
C ILE A 927 -23.22 7.54 -17.16
N GLU A 928 -22.48 8.66 -17.18
CA GLU A 928 -21.87 9.21 -18.40
C GLU A 928 -20.97 8.19 -19.10
N LYS A 929 -20.16 7.42 -18.35
CA LYS A 929 -19.34 6.35 -18.94
C LYS A 929 -20.21 5.25 -19.56
N ARG A 930 -21.21 4.75 -18.81
CA ARG A 930 -22.08 3.66 -19.26
C ARG A 930 -22.98 4.04 -20.44
N LEU A 931 -23.38 5.30 -20.58
CA LEU A 931 -24.11 5.81 -21.75
C LEU A 931 -23.21 5.96 -22.98
N LYS A 932 -21.94 6.33 -22.81
CA LYS A 932 -20.95 6.42 -23.91
C LYS A 932 -20.53 5.06 -24.48
N GLU A 933 -20.87 3.97 -23.78
CA GLU A 933 -20.70 2.57 -24.21
C GLU A 933 -21.93 2.02 -24.96
N ILE A 934 -22.93 2.87 -25.28
CA ILE A 934 -24.08 2.57 -26.13
C ILE A 934 -23.89 3.37 -27.42
N ASP A 935 -23.97 2.71 -28.59
CA ASP A 935 -23.67 3.36 -29.87
C ASP A 935 -24.88 4.04 -30.51
N GLU A 936 -26.09 3.59 -30.19
CA GLU A 936 -27.36 4.21 -30.56
C GLU A 936 -27.69 5.44 -29.70
N PHE A 937 -26.97 5.67 -28.59
CA PHE A 937 -27.22 6.79 -27.69
C PHE A 937 -26.61 8.10 -28.25
N PRO A 938 -27.35 9.24 -28.26
CA PRO A 938 -26.81 10.53 -28.67
C PRO A 938 -25.81 11.08 -27.63
N LYS A 939 -24.52 11.02 -27.99
CA LYS A 939 -23.33 11.21 -27.12
C LYS A 939 -22.97 12.67 -26.77
#